data_AF-A0A520ESJ8-F1
#
_entry.id   AF-A0A520ESJ8-F1
#
_cell.length_a   1.000
_cell.length_b   1.000
_cell.length_c   1.000
_cell.angle_alpha   90.00
_cell.angle_beta   90.00
_cell.angle_gamma   90.00
#
_symmetry.space_group_name_H-M   'P 1'
#
loop_
_entity.id
_entity.type
_entity.pdbx_description
1 polymer ?
#
loop_
_entity_poly.entity_id
_entity_poly.type
_entity_poly.pdbx_seq_one_letter_code
_entity_poly.pdbx_strand_id
1 'polypeptide(L)'
;MTDNPADGIVLTDTGSSSSWTARQLVRPGLRRNPRRAHLLVSTVLGKHIPVDPDVVIGAGDELAGLVAAAVDGSDVDVLGFAETATGLGHTVATALDARCYVHSTRRTVPGMTVHGEFEEGHSHATDHLLMPTSADLLGGELPLVLVDDEISTGATALDALRQIHSTAARSHYVIASLVDMRSAEHLDATAATAAELGVVIDNVSLAQGSVELAPGLVETVLNLPDPTFNPIAAQPGSVRRIDAHWPAALPDGGRHGFLGSDAAGFDDAIEAVAATVDASLPDSGAVVVVGHEELMYLPLRLAAALQRRGHSALFQTTTRSPAYVLDVAGYPLRRGFEFAAPEDESSLRYLYNADAPAGSTLVFVADTPADTDALTAAAETLAAAGTDVLVVVVTGADPQALEIARRARPLRGPEFGSYAPDEVTWLLKDLSGISLEAATAERERAIQAGTAHYAESLPVEYQPDLAYRELFEKVLHESAARLAVAVGTVTEVVLAERGHDIVLASLARAGTPVGILMRRWAFAAHGIEIPHYAVSIVRDRGIDSVALRYLAEHHDSRSVVFVDGWTGKGAIARELTAALRDFPGADFDDDLAVLADPGHCARTYGTRDDFLIASACLNSTVSGLVSRTVLNDSLIRPGDFHGAKYYADLAPDDVSRHLLDAVTARFDDVRDEVAETVSSVLASDRTPTWSGWASVEKVRQEYGISHVNFVKPGVGETTRVLLRRVPWRVLVRDANAPEHQHIRMLAEARGVPVDVVPDLAYSCMGLIKNVSTEDAS
;
A
#
# COMPACT_ATOMS: atom_id res chain seq x y z
N MET A 1 56.45 -21.37 14.17
CA MET A 1 55.11 -21.18 14.75
C MET A 1 54.89 -19.68 14.73
N THR A 2 54.20 -19.18 13.72
CA THR A 2 53.81 -17.77 13.64
C THR A 2 52.63 -17.59 14.58
N ASP A 3 52.82 -16.84 15.66
CA ASP A 3 51.76 -16.50 16.61
C ASP A 3 50.60 -15.82 15.88
N ASN A 4 49.36 -16.10 16.28
CA ASN A 4 48.17 -15.48 15.72
C ASN A 4 48.11 -14.01 16.19
N PRO A 5 48.30 -13.01 15.31
CA PRO A 5 48.33 -11.61 15.73
C PRO A 5 46.99 -11.12 16.31
N ALA A 6 45.89 -11.80 16.03
CA ALA A 6 44.59 -11.50 16.63
C ALA A 6 44.52 -11.84 18.14
N ASP A 7 45.47 -12.63 18.67
CA ASP A 7 45.56 -12.92 20.11
C ASP A 7 45.87 -11.64 20.94
N GLY A 8 46.36 -10.58 20.28
CA GLY A 8 46.50 -9.25 20.87
C GLY A 8 45.19 -8.49 21.06
N ILE A 9 44.04 -9.06 20.70
CA ILE A 9 42.70 -8.49 20.91
C ILE A 9 42.03 -9.29 22.03
N VAL A 10 41.83 -8.66 23.18
CA VAL A 10 41.21 -9.28 24.34
C VAL A 10 39.74 -8.85 24.42
N LEU A 11 38.84 -9.83 24.25
CA LEU A 11 37.41 -9.66 24.49
C LEU A 11 37.08 -10.03 25.93
N THR A 12 36.52 -9.12 26.71
CA THR A 12 36.09 -9.41 28.09
C THR A 12 34.58 -9.33 28.16
N ASP A 13 33.93 -10.37 28.66
CA ASP A 13 32.49 -10.34 28.93
C ASP A 13 32.24 -9.48 30.18
N THR A 14 31.38 -8.47 30.06
CA THR A 14 31.06 -7.52 31.15
C THR A 14 29.62 -7.64 31.63
N GLY A 15 28.76 -8.29 30.85
CA GLY A 15 27.37 -8.59 31.17
C GLY A 15 26.73 -9.50 30.13
N SER A 16 25.53 -9.99 30.42
CA SER A 16 24.67 -10.60 29.41
C SER A 16 23.19 -10.35 29.75
N SER A 17 22.38 -10.14 28.73
CA SER A 17 20.91 -10.09 28.83
C SER A 17 20.26 -11.37 28.28
N SER A 18 21.06 -12.35 27.84
CA SER A 18 20.61 -13.58 27.21
C SER A 18 21.43 -14.79 27.69
N SER A 19 21.31 -15.94 27.00
CA SER A 19 22.18 -17.09 27.25
C SER A 19 23.57 -16.96 26.61
N TRP A 20 23.76 -15.94 25.76
CA TRP A 20 24.99 -15.71 24.99
C TRP A 20 26.03 -14.91 25.77
N THR A 21 27.30 -15.17 25.44
CA THR A 21 28.46 -14.34 25.81
C THR A 21 29.00 -13.64 24.58
N ALA A 22 29.73 -12.53 24.76
CA ALA A 22 30.30 -11.80 23.64
C ALA A 22 31.28 -12.69 22.86
N ARG A 23 32.04 -13.55 23.55
CA ARG A 23 32.96 -14.52 22.92
C ARG A 23 32.28 -15.62 22.11
N GLN A 24 31.02 -15.93 22.40
CA GLN A 24 30.22 -16.85 21.59
C GLN A 24 29.64 -16.18 20.35
N LEU A 25 29.36 -14.88 20.42
CA LEU A 25 28.76 -14.13 19.30
C LEU A 25 29.81 -13.63 18.31
N VAL A 26 30.98 -13.21 18.78
CA VAL A 26 32.03 -12.63 17.94
C VAL A 26 33.42 -13.24 18.20
N ARG A 27 34.25 -13.26 17.16
CA ARG A 27 35.66 -13.65 17.22
C ARG A 27 36.57 -12.51 16.78
N PRO A 28 37.74 -12.31 17.42
CA PRO A 28 38.70 -11.32 16.97
C PRO A 28 39.25 -11.64 15.58
N GLY A 29 39.07 -10.69 14.66
CA GLY A 29 39.71 -10.62 13.36
C GLY A 29 40.53 -9.34 13.23
N LEU A 30 41.24 -9.21 12.12
CA LEU A 30 42.10 -8.08 11.84
C LEU A 30 41.63 -7.34 10.58
N ARG A 31 41.93 -6.04 10.53
CA ARG A 31 41.76 -5.22 9.33
C ARG A 31 42.95 -4.27 9.19
N ARG A 32 43.39 -4.02 7.97
CA ARG A 32 44.55 -3.17 7.71
C ARG A 32 44.14 -1.69 7.68
N ASN A 33 43.95 -1.11 8.87
CA ASN A 33 43.49 0.27 9.02
C ASN A 33 44.34 1.02 10.07
N PRO A 34 44.91 2.20 9.74
CA PRO A 34 45.77 2.96 10.65
C PRO A 34 45.12 3.45 11.95
N ARG A 35 43.79 3.50 12.03
CA ARG A 35 43.03 4.00 13.20
C ARG A 35 42.43 2.88 14.04
N ARG A 36 42.07 1.73 13.45
CA ARG A 36 41.46 0.59 14.16
C ARG A 36 41.83 -0.71 13.46
N ALA A 37 42.76 -1.46 14.05
CA ALA A 37 43.33 -2.68 13.44
C ALA A 37 42.57 -3.98 13.73
N HIS A 38 41.53 -3.92 14.57
CA HIS A 38 40.67 -5.07 14.90
C HIS A 38 39.35 -5.03 14.11
N LEU A 39 38.77 -6.22 13.95
CA LEU A 39 37.43 -6.48 13.44
C LEU A 39 36.77 -7.51 14.38
N LEU A 40 35.48 -7.35 14.68
CA LEU A 40 34.71 -8.38 15.39
C LEU A 40 33.96 -9.21 14.35
N VAL A 41 34.43 -10.45 14.14
CA VAL A 41 33.82 -11.37 13.19
C VAL A 41 32.64 -12.05 13.86
N SER A 42 31.43 -11.66 13.49
CA SER A 42 30.22 -12.35 13.95
C SER A 42 30.22 -13.81 13.54
N THR A 43 29.86 -14.67 14.48
CA THR A 43 29.72 -16.11 14.30
C THR A 43 28.28 -16.56 14.08
N VAL A 44 27.34 -15.61 14.14
CA VAL A 44 25.89 -15.87 14.08
C VAL A 44 25.18 -15.13 12.94
N LEU A 45 25.85 -14.22 12.21
CA LEU A 45 25.18 -13.39 11.19
C LEU A 45 25.40 -13.82 9.74
N GLY A 46 26.35 -14.71 9.45
CA GLY A 46 26.67 -15.05 8.06
C GLY A 46 27.43 -13.95 7.28
N LYS A 47 27.72 -12.79 7.87
CA LYS A 47 28.35 -11.67 7.13
C LYS A 47 29.78 -11.97 6.66
N HIS A 48 30.58 -12.67 7.47
CA HIS A 48 31.98 -12.97 7.14
C HIS A 48 32.28 -14.47 7.02
N ILE A 49 31.50 -15.34 7.66
CA ILE A 49 31.71 -16.80 7.62
C ILE A 49 30.37 -17.48 7.34
N PRO A 50 30.34 -18.66 6.69
CA PRO A 50 29.11 -19.45 6.56
C PRO A 50 28.53 -19.82 7.93
N VAL A 51 27.24 -19.58 8.13
CA VAL A 51 26.50 -19.87 9.36
C VAL A 51 25.23 -20.64 9.02
N ASP A 52 24.79 -21.52 9.91
CA ASP A 52 23.49 -22.19 9.79
C ASP A 52 22.36 -21.14 9.82
N PRO A 53 21.48 -21.06 8.80
CA PRO A 53 20.41 -20.07 8.77
C PRO A 53 19.51 -20.08 10.03
N ASP A 54 19.29 -21.24 10.67
CA ASP A 54 18.51 -21.33 11.91
C ASP A 54 19.19 -20.61 13.08
N VAL A 55 20.53 -20.59 13.11
CA VAL A 55 21.30 -19.84 14.13
C VAL A 55 21.16 -18.34 13.90
N VAL A 56 21.16 -17.89 12.63
CA VAL A 56 21.00 -16.47 12.28
C VAL A 56 19.60 -15.98 12.67
N ILE A 57 18.57 -16.74 12.30
CA ILE A 57 17.17 -16.43 12.62
C ILE A 57 16.97 -16.46 14.14
N GLY A 58 17.45 -17.51 14.82
CA GLY A 58 17.31 -17.64 16.27
C GLY A 58 18.00 -16.51 17.06
N ALA A 59 19.15 -16.02 16.60
CA ALA A 59 19.79 -14.84 17.21
C ALA A 59 18.93 -13.57 17.06
N GLY A 60 18.28 -13.40 15.91
CA GLY A 60 17.29 -12.34 15.69
C GLY A 60 16.06 -12.47 16.59
N ASP A 61 15.52 -13.67 16.72
CA ASP A 61 14.35 -13.97 17.57
C ASP A 61 14.65 -13.70 19.06
N GLU A 62 15.83 -14.10 19.55
CA GLU A 62 16.25 -13.80 20.93
C GLU A 62 16.39 -12.28 21.16
N LEU A 63 16.95 -11.56 20.19
CA LEU A 63 17.08 -10.09 20.28
C LEU A 63 15.71 -9.41 20.23
N ALA A 64 14.79 -9.90 19.39
CA ALA A 64 13.40 -9.46 19.37
C ALA A 64 12.71 -9.65 20.71
N GLY A 65 12.94 -10.78 21.40
CA GLY A 65 12.41 -11.00 22.76
C GLY A 65 12.85 -9.93 23.77
N LEU A 66 14.09 -9.46 23.68
CA LEU A 66 14.59 -8.36 24.52
C LEU A 66 13.97 -7.01 24.14
N VAL A 67 13.80 -6.76 22.84
CA VAL A 67 13.13 -5.55 22.34
C VAL A 67 11.67 -5.52 22.81
N ALA A 68 10.92 -6.61 22.65
CA ALA A 68 9.54 -6.72 23.08
C ALA A 68 9.37 -6.43 24.58
N ALA A 69 10.31 -6.89 25.41
CA ALA A 69 10.33 -6.57 26.83
C ALA A 69 10.60 -5.08 27.12
N ALA A 70 11.48 -4.43 26.33
CA ALA A 70 11.79 -3.01 26.48
C ALA A 70 10.62 -2.09 26.10
N VAL A 71 9.78 -2.50 25.15
CA VAL A 71 8.61 -1.73 24.69
C VAL A 71 7.29 -2.16 25.34
N ASP A 72 7.35 -3.02 26.37
CA ASP A 72 6.19 -3.59 27.07
C ASP A 72 5.15 -4.23 26.11
N GLY A 73 5.66 -4.89 25.06
CA GLY A 73 4.84 -5.55 24.03
C GLY A 73 4.12 -4.61 23.06
N SER A 74 4.44 -3.31 23.04
CA SER A 74 3.90 -2.36 22.06
C SER A 74 4.33 -2.71 20.63
N ASP A 75 3.48 -2.43 19.64
CA ASP A 75 3.85 -2.51 18.23
C ASP A 75 5.03 -1.59 17.92
N VAL A 76 5.91 -1.99 17.00
CA VAL A 76 7.15 -1.24 16.69
C VAL A 76 7.36 -1.03 15.20
N ASP A 77 8.16 -0.02 14.88
CA ASP A 77 8.89 0.07 13.61
C ASP A 77 10.35 -0.33 13.84
N VAL A 78 10.98 -0.97 12.85
CA VAL A 78 12.37 -1.42 12.94
C VAL A 78 13.21 -0.82 11.81
N LEU A 79 14.40 -0.33 12.17
CA LEU A 79 15.40 0.20 11.25
C LEU A 79 16.73 -0.56 11.39
N GLY A 80 17.18 -1.24 10.34
CA GLY A 80 18.49 -1.90 10.28
C GLY A 80 19.60 -1.00 9.72
N PHE A 81 20.81 -1.09 10.27
CA PHE A 81 21.99 -0.43 9.71
C PHE A 81 22.66 -1.26 8.61
N ALA A 82 22.89 -0.66 7.45
CA ALA A 82 23.75 -1.27 6.44
C ALA A 82 25.22 -1.30 6.88
N GLU A 83 25.99 -2.32 6.57
CA GLU A 83 25.62 -3.47 5.73
C GLU A 83 25.25 -4.69 6.57
N THR A 84 25.88 -4.89 7.73
CA THR A 84 25.84 -6.15 8.48
C THR A 84 24.51 -6.39 9.18
N ALA A 85 23.82 -5.34 9.62
CA ALA A 85 22.60 -5.46 10.38
C ALA A 85 21.33 -5.47 9.52
N THR A 86 21.42 -5.42 8.18
CA THR A 86 20.23 -5.48 7.32
C THR A 86 19.52 -6.83 7.41
N GLY A 87 20.27 -7.92 7.59
CA GLY A 87 19.70 -9.26 7.85
C GLY A 87 19.14 -9.38 9.27
N LEU A 88 19.93 -8.98 10.26
CA LEU A 88 19.57 -9.04 11.68
C LEU A 88 18.31 -8.20 11.98
N GLY A 89 18.27 -6.96 11.51
CA GLY A 89 17.12 -6.08 11.67
C GLY A 89 15.86 -6.68 11.06
N HIS A 90 15.97 -7.38 9.93
CA HIS A 90 14.82 -8.02 9.30
C HIS A 90 14.33 -9.24 10.11
N THR A 91 15.25 -10.05 10.65
CA THR A 91 14.87 -11.15 11.55
C THR A 91 14.18 -10.63 12.81
N VAL A 92 14.69 -9.55 13.41
CA VAL A 92 14.06 -8.89 14.57
C VAL A 92 12.67 -8.38 14.21
N ALA A 93 12.53 -7.69 13.07
CA ALA A 93 11.25 -7.16 12.63
C ALA A 93 10.21 -8.26 12.36
N THR A 94 10.64 -9.37 11.76
CA THR A 94 9.77 -10.52 11.50
C THR A 94 9.29 -11.15 12.81
N ALA A 95 10.19 -11.36 13.77
CA ALA A 95 9.87 -11.95 15.06
C ALA A 95 8.94 -11.07 15.93
N LEU A 96 9.01 -9.75 15.75
CA LEU A 96 8.15 -8.78 16.44
C LEU A 96 6.81 -8.54 15.74
N ASP A 97 6.58 -9.12 14.56
CA ASP A 97 5.47 -8.72 13.66
C ASP A 97 5.42 -7.19 13.48
N ALA A 98 6.59 -6.59 13.27
CA ALA A 98 6.73 -5.14 13.21
C ALA A 98 5.86 -4.56 12.09
N ARG A 99 5.25 -3.39 12.35
CA ARG A 99 4.43 -2.69 11.37
C ARG A 99 5.20 -2.44 10.07
N CYS A 100 6.47 -2.04 10.22
CA CYS A 100 7.36 -1.71 9.13
C CYS A 100 8.82 -2.04 9.49
N TYR A 101 9.54 -2.62 8.54
CA TYR A 101 10.99 -2.73 8.54
C TYR A 101 11.60 -1.92 7.40
N VAL A 102 12.54 -1.04 7.74
CA VAL A 102 13.40 -0.35 6.77
C VAL A 102 14.86 -0.67 7.10
N HIS A 103 15.76 -0.65 6.14
CA HIS A 103 17.18 -0.53 6.46
C HIS A 103 17.83 0.59 5.66
N SER A 104 18.88 1.18 6.24
CA SER A 104 19.75 2.07 5.48
C SER A 104 20.46 1.32 4.35
N THR A 105 20.88 2.05 3.33
CA THR A 105 21.61 1.49 2.20
C THR A 105 22.72 2.45 1.78
N ARG A 106 23.80 1.90 1.25
CA ARG A 106 24.89 2.66 0.64
C ARG A 106 24.83 2.56 -0.90
N ARG A 107 23.71 2.12 -1.45
CA ARG A 107 23.44 2.07 -2.89
C ARG A 107 22.53 3.23 -3.26
N THR A 108 22.81 3.90 -4.37
CA THR A 108 21.84 4.79 -5.00
C THR A 108 20.94 3.97 -5.91
N VAL A 109 19.62 4.09 -5.78
CA VAL A 109 18.66 3.37 -6.62
C VAL A 109 17.96 4.38 -7.55
N PRO A 110 18.19 4.30 -8.88
CA PRO A 110 17.57 5.23 -9.83
C PRO A 110 16.04 5.26 -9.72
N GLY A 111 15.49 6.48 -9.67
CA GLY A 111 14.05 6.71 -9.59
C GLY A 111 13.46 6.68 -8.17
N MET A 112 14.24 6.29 -7.16
CA MET A 112 13.80 6.31 -5.77
C MET A 112 14.18 7.63 -5.07
N THR A 113 13.30 8.10 -4.18
CA THR A 113 13.52 9.31 -3.40
C THR A 113 14.28 8.99 -2.10
N VAL A 114 15.30 9.78 -1.79
CA VAL A 114 16.00 9.74 -0.49
C VAL A 114 15.20 10.54 0.53
N HIS A 115 14.79 9.88 1.61
CA HIS A 115 13.99 10.47 2.69
C HIS A 115 14.81 10.78 3.95
N GLY A 116 16.04 10.27 4.05
CA GLY A 116 16.98 10.57 5.14
C GLY A 116 18.40 10.14 4.80
N GLU A 117 19.40 10.78 5.44
CA GLU A 117 20.82 10.57 5.16
C GLU A 117 21.71 10.84 6.38
N PHE A 118 22.43 9.83 6.90
CA PHE A 118 23.40 9.99 7.99
C PHE A 118 24.80 9.49 7.64
N GLU A 119 25.81 10.09 8.27
CA GLU A 119 27.22 9.76 8.09
C GLU A 119 27.71 8.80 9.19
N GLU A 120 28.55 7.83 8.81
CA GLU A 120 29.33 7.05 9.77
C GLU A 120 30.68 7.74 10.00
N GLY A 121 30.91 8.30 11.21
CA GLY A 121 32.00 9.23 11.54
C GLY A 121 33.46 8.73 11.39
N HIS A 122 33.71 7.61 10.70
CA HIS A 122 35.03 6.99 10.55
C HIS A 122 35.43 6.57 9.13
N SER A 123 34.66 6.88 8.08
CA SER A 123 35.01 6.57 6.68
C SER A 123 34.83 7.78 5.76
N HIS A 124 35.86 8.11 4.99
CA HIS A 124 35.95 9.32 4.17
C HIS A 124 35.02 9.38 2.93
N ALA A 125 34.05 8.46 2.75
CA ALA A 125 33.10 8.50 1.61
C ALA A 125 31.98 7.42 1.69
N THR A 126 31.08 7.39 2.68
CA THR A 126 29.84 6.61 2.49
C THR A 126 28.71 7.08 3.39
N ASP A 127 27.73 7.73 2.78
CA ASP A 127 26.50 8.16 3.40
C ASP A 127 25.53 6.98 3.49
N HIS A 128 24.80 6.87 4.60
CA HIS A 128 23.70 5.94 4.77
C HIS A 128 22.42 6.59 4.28
N LEU A 129 21.82 6.04 3.23
CA LEU A 129 20.58 6.54 2.65
C LEU A 129 19.38 5.76 3.18
N LEU A 130 18.27 6.45 3.42
CA LEU A 130 16.95 5.88 3.66
C LEU A 130 16.08 6.14 2.43
N MET A 131 15.68 5.09 1.72
CA MET A 131 14.87 5.19 0.49
C MET A 131 13.59 4.31 0.54
N PRO A 132 12.74 4.44 1.58
CA PRO A 132 11.45 3.76 1.60
C PRO A 132 10.54 4.24 0.47
N THR A 133 9.53 3.45 0.09
CA THR A 133 8.54 3.85 -0.93
C THR A 133 7.69 5.06 -0.52
N SER A 134 7.67 5.45 0.76
CA SER A 134 7.05 6.69 1.23
C SER A 134 7.73 7.16 2.52
N ALA A 135 7.75 8.47 2.74
CA ALA A 135 8.16 9.07 4.01
C ALA A 135 7.31 8.58 5.20
N ASP A 136 6.04 8.21 4.96
CA ASP A 136 5.11 7.72 5.99
C ASP A 136 5.60 6.41 6.64
N LEU A 137 6.48 5.66 5.98
CA LEU A 137 7.08 4.45 6.51
C LEU A 137 8.12 4.73 7.61
N LEU A 138 8.65 5.95 7.67
CA LEU A 138 9.54 6.42 8.73
C LEU A 138 8.77 7.16 9.84
N GLY A 139 7.56 7.63 9.55
CA GLY A 139 6.66 8.32 10.48
C GLY A 139 5.78 7.39 11.30
N GLY A 140 5.22 7.92 12.39
CA GLY A 140 4.30 7.21 13.30
C GLY A 140 4.55 7.54 14.76
N GLU A 141 3.67 7.06 15.64
CA GLU A 141 3.81 7.21 17.11
C GLU A 141 4.45 5.98 17.78
N LEU A 142 4.64 4.88 17.03
CA LEU A 142 5.22 3.64 17.55
C LEU A 142 6.68 3.84 17.98
N PRO A 143 7.18 3.09 18.99
CA PRO A 143 8.61 3.00 19.27
C PRO A 143 9.41 2.61 18.02
N LEU A 144 10.57 3.24 17.84
CA LEU A 144 11.50 2.91 16.75
C LEU A 144 12.70 2.12 17.29
N VAL A 145 12.89 0.91 16.74
CA VAL A 145 14.00 0.01 17.08
C VAL A 145 15.10 0.18 16.05
N LEU A 146 16.27 0.65 16.47
CA LEU A 146 17.46 0.74 15.63
C LEU A 146 18.34 -0.50 15.88
N VAL A 147 18.58 -1.30 14.85
CA VAL A 147 19.28 -2.58 14.95
C VAL A 147 20.65 -2.50 14.28
N ASP A 148 21.69 -2.78 15.05
CA ASP A 148 23.08 -2.89 14.60
C ASP A 148 23.68 -4.25 15.01
N ASP A 149 24.82 -4.66 14.44
CA ASP A 149 25.49 -5.90 14.87
C ASP A 149 26.39 -5.67 16.09
N GLU A 150 27.13 -4.56 16.11
CA GLU A 150 28.04 -4.17 17.19
C GLU A 150 27.87 -2.69 17.56
N ILE A 151 27.59 -2.41 18.84
CA ILE A 151 27.66 -1.03 19.35
C ILE A 151 28.98 -0.82 20.07
N SER A 152 29.83 0.06 19.53
CA SER A 152 31.13 0.41 20.13
C SER A 152 31.08 1.71 20.95
N THR A 153 30.86 2.84 20.29
CA THR A 153 30.64 4.14 20.94
C THR A 153 29.16 4.53 21.01
N GLY A 154 28.33 3.97 20.13
CA GLY A 154 26.93 4.37 19.95
C GLY A 154 26.74 5.65 19.13
N ALA A 155 27.82 6.34 18.71
CA ALA A 155 27.72 7.62 18.01
C ALA A 155 26.85 7.54 16.74
N THR A 156 27.09 6.54 15.88
CA THR A 156 26.31 6.33 14.65
C THR A 156 24.82 6.17 14.93
N ALA A 157 24.45 5.37 15.94
CA ALA A 157 23.06 5.15 16.31
C ALA A 157 22.41 6.43 16.86
N LEU A 158 23.13 7.21 17.67
CA LEU A 158 22.63 8.47 18.21
C LEU A 158 22.49 9.56 17.13
N ASP A 159 23.40 9.62 16.17
CA ASP A 159 23.33 10.57 15.07
C ASP A 159 22.19 10.23 14.10
N ALA A 160 22.02 8.95 13.76
CA ALA A 160 20.87 8.49 12.99
C ALA A 160 19.55 8.79 13.72
N LEU A 161 19.48 8.54 15.04
CA LEU A 161 18.32 8.86 15.86
C LEU A 161 17.99 10.35 15.81
N ARG A 162 18.98 11.25 16.00
CA ARG A 162 18.75 12.71 15.93
C ARG A 162 18.16 13.13 14.58
N GLN A 163 18.70 12.60 13.49
CA GLN A 163 18.21 12.95 12.16
C GLN A 163 16.79 12.45 11.91
N ILE A 164 16.50 11.20 12.26
CA ILE A 164 15.16 10.64 12.12
C ILE A 164 14.20 11.44 13.01
N HIS A 165 14.56 11.71 14.26
CA HIS A 165 13.73 12.49 15.17
C HIS A 165 13.39 13.89 14.65
N SER A 166 14.29 14.52 13.90
CA SER A 166 14.06 15.85 13.32
C SER A 166 12.97 15.90 12.23
N THR A 167 12.67 14.75 11.60
CA THR A 167 11.67 14.63 10.53
C THR A 167 10.46 13.78 10.93
N ALA A 168 10.67 12.78 11.78
CA ALA A 168 9.70 11.82 12.28
C ALA A 168 9.97 11.55 13.78
N ALA A 169 9.56 12.51 14.62
CA ALA A 169 9.75 12.44 16.06
C ALA A 169 9.03 11.23 16.68
N ARG A 170 9.74 10.47 17.53
CA ARG A 170 9.19 9.40 18.36
C ARG A 170 9.38 9.74 19.84
N SER A 171 8.49 9.24 20.69
CA SER A 171 8.62 9.35 22.15
C SER A 171 9.57 8.29 22.73
N HIS A 172 9.78 7.18 22.02
CA HIS A 172 10.55 6.02 22.48
C HIS A 172 11.41 5.43 21.37
N TYR A 173 12.69 5.20 21.68
CA TYR A 173 13.66 4.52 20.83
C TYR A 173 14.28 3.33 21.57
N VAL A 174 14.57 2.27 20.83
CA VAL A 174 15.34 1.13 21.32
C VAL A 174 16.56 0.94 20.44
N ILE A 175 17.76 0.94 21.02
CA ILE A 175 18.99 0.57 20.32
C ILE A 175 19.27 -0.90 20.64
N ALA A 176 19.19 -1.75 19.62
CA ALA A 176 19.31 -3.20 19.72
C ALA A 176 20.58 -3.68 18.99
N SER A 177 21.35 -4.57 19.62
CA SER A 177 22.52 -5.17 18.98
C SER A 177 22.82 -6.60 19.41
N LEU A 178 23.65 -7.32 18.65
CA LEU A 178 24.17 -8.60 19.16
C LEU A 178 25.09 -8.36 20.35
N VAL A 179 26.04 -7.44 20.20
CA VAL A 179 27.00 -7.12 21.24
C VAL A 179 27.05 -5.62 21.50
N ASP A 180 27.11 -5.27 22.78
CA ASP A 180 27.35 -3.91 23.25
C ASP A 180 28.73 -3.83 23.91
N MET A 181 29.62 -3.04 23.32
CA MET A 181 31.01 -2.84 23.73
C MET A 181 31.25 -1.47 24.35
N ARG A 182 30.17 -0.74 24.69
CA ARG A 182 30.25 0.62 25.23
C ARG A 182 30.88 0.67 26.62
N SER A 183 31.63 1.74 26.85
CA SER A 183 32.07 2.14 28.18
C SER A 183 30.95 2.86 28.93
N ALA A 184 31.14 3.08 30.23
CA ALA A 184 30.21 3.90 31.02
C ALA A 184 30.03 5.33 30.46
N GLU A 185 31.11 5.93 29.92
CA GLU A 185 31.06 7.26 29.28
C GLU A 185 30.15 7.28 28.05
N HIS A 186 30.17 6.21 27.24
CA HIS A 186 29.28 6.11 26.07
C HIS A 186 27.81 5.90 26.48
N LEU A 187 27.55 5.23 27.59
CA LEU A 187 26.20 5.10 28.16
C LEU A 187 25.69 6.46 28.69
N ASP A 188 26.54 7.23 29.36
CA ASP A 188 26.22 8.59 29.81
C ASP A 188 25.89 9.51 28.61
N ALA A 189 26.60 9.37 27.49
CA ALA A 189 26.29 10.09 26.26
C ALA A 189 24.90 9.75 25.69
N THR A 190 24.48 8.48 25.79
CA THR A 190 23.14 8.04 25.38
C THR A 190 22.06 8.68 26.27
N ALA A 191 22.28 8.71 27.58
CA ALA A 191 21.37 9.37 28.52
C ALA A 191 21.29 10.89 28.29
N ALA A 192 22.42 11.52 27.94
CA ALA A 192 22.45 12.94 27.57
C ALA A 192 21.63 13.22 26.31
N THR A 193 21.72 12.36 25.28
CA THR A 193 20.89 12.47 24.07
C THR A 193 19.40 12.26 24.36
N ALA A 194 19.05 11.31 25.22
CA ALA A 194 17.66 11.11 25.64
C ALA A 194 17.08 12.37 26.31
N ALA A 195 17.85 12.99 27.21
CA ALA A 195 17.47 14.24 27.87
C ALA A 195 17.43 15.45 26.91
N GLU A 196 18.37 15.52 25.95
CA GLU A 196 18.42 16.54 24.91
C GLU A 196 17.14 16.55 24.06
N LEU A 197 16.67 15.37 23.66
CA LEU A 197 15.51 15.20 22.78
C LEU A 197 14.17 15.10 23.54
N GLY A 198 14.21 14.84 24.85
CA GLY A 198 13.00 14.64 25.66
C GLY A 198 12.30 13.31 25.36
N VAL A 199 13.07 12.26 25.10
CA VAL A 199 12.59 10.93 24.68
C VAL A 199 13.11 9.83 25.61
N VAL A 200 12.53 8.64 25.52
CA VAL A 200 13.06 7.42 26.15
C VAL A 200 14.00 6.73 25.16
N ILE A 201 15.19 6.32 25.62
CA ILE A 201 16.13 5.49 24.84
C ILE A 201 16.51 4.27 25.67
N ASP A 202 16.01 3.11 25.28
CA ASP A 202 16.42 1.82 25.84
C ASP A 202 17.54 1.19 25.02
N ASN A 203 18.40 0.44 25.68
CA ASN A 203 19.51 -0.26 25.05
C ASN A 203 19.42 -1.73 25.39
N VAL A 204 19.32 -2.58 24.36
CA VAL A 204 19.25 -4.03 24.52
C VAL A 204 20.32 -4.70 23.69
N SER A 205 20.94 -5.74 24.26
CA SER A 205 21.88 -6.56 23.53
C SER A 205 21.88 -7.99 24.05
N LEU A 206 22.21 -8.94 23.16
CA LEU A 206 22.36 -10.34 23.57
C LEU A 206 23.51 -10.50 24.57
N ALA A 207 24.62 -9.80 24.37
CA ALA A 207 25.73 -9.76 25.31
C ALA A 207 26.36 -8.37 25.45
N GLN A 208 27.00 -8.12 26.60
CA GLN A 208 27.83 -6.95 26.84
C GLN A 208 29.29 -7.35 27.06
N GLY A 209 30.21 -6.55 26.51
CA GLY A 209 31.63 -6.80 26.65
C GLY A 209 32.50 -5.56 26.58
N SER A 210 33.80 -5.78 26.53
CA SER A 210 34.78 -4.74 26.21
C SER A 210 35.89 -5.32 25.33
N VAL A 211 36.48 -4.48 24.49
CA VAL A 211 37.60 -4.84 23.63
C VAL A 211 38.84 -4.09 24.08
N GLU A 212 39.89 -4.82 24.45
CA GLU A 212 41.21 -4.26 24.74
C GLU A 212 42.21 -4.67 23.65
N LEU A 213 43.00 -3.71 23.17
CA LEU A 213 44.02 -3.95 22.16
C LEU A 213 45.40 -3.91 22.80
N ALA A 214 46.22 -4.91 22.50
CA ALA A 214 47.61 -4.94 22.91
C ALA A 214 48.37 -3.69 22.39
N PRO A 215 49.27 -3.10 23.20
CA PRO A 215 50.09 -1.98 22.74
C PRO A 215 50.85 -2.32 21.45
N GLY A 216 50.79 -1.43 20.44
CA GLY A 216 51.46 -1.63 19.16
C GLY A 216 50.76 -2.59 18.18
N LEU A 217 49.54 -3.06 18.48
CA LEU A 217 48.81 -3.95 17.57
C LEU A 217 48.60 -3.32 16.18
N VAL A 218 48.29 -2.03 16.09
CA VAL A 218 48.11 -1.33 14.81
C VAL A 218 49.38 -1.41 13.96
N GLU A 219 50.53 -1.08 14.54
CA GLU A 219 51.82 -1.16 13.84
C GLU A 219 52.15 -2.60 13.43
N THR A 220 51.86 -3.55 14.32
CA THR A 220 52.03 -5.00 14.03
C THR A 220 51.21 -5.42 12.81
N VAL A 221 49.93 -5.04 12.74
CA VAL A 221 49.02 -5.38 11.64
C VAL A 221 49.41 -4.67 10.34
N LEU A 222 49.84 -3.41 10.41
CA LEU A 222 50.33 -2.68 9.23
C LEU A 222 51.58 -3.31 8.62
N ASN A 223 52.45 -3.88 9.47
CA ASN A 223 53.70 -4.56 9.07
C ASN A 223 53.51 -6.03 8.65
N LEU A 224 52.28 -6.59 8.72
CA LEU A 224 52.01 -7.91 8.17
C LEU A 224 52.21 -7.94 6.64
N PRO A 225 52.56 -9.09 6.05
CA PRO A 225 52.61 -9.22 4.59
C PRO A 225 51.24 -8.97 3.96
N ASP A 226 51.22 -8.69 2.66
CA ASP A 226 49.95 -8.58 1.93
C ASP A 226 49.21 -9.92 2.00
N PRO A 227 47.89 -9.91 2.32
CA PRO A 227 47.09 -11.12 2.35
C PRO A 227 47.01 -11.73 0.94
N THR A 228 46.96 -13.06 0.87
CA THR A 228 46.73 -13.76 -0.40
C THR A 228 45.23 -13.97 -0.60
N PHE A 229 44.67 -13.31 -1.62
CA PHE A 229 43.30 -13.50 -2.09
C PHE A 229 43.24 -14.40 -3.32
N ASN A 230 42.03 -14.86 -3.66
CA ASN A 230 41.70 -15.57 -4.90
C ASN A 230 42.58 -16.82 -5.14
N PRO A 231 42.54 -17.81 -4.23
CA PRO A 231 43.28 -19.06 -4.43
C PRO A 231 42.79 -19.77 -5.70
N ILE A 232 43.72 -20.36 -6.46
CA ILE A 232 43.45 -21.08 -7.70
C ILE A 232 43.67 -22.57 -7.48
N ALA A 233 42.68 -23.40 -7.80
CA ALA A 233 42.78 -24.85 -7.73
C ALA A 233 43.38 -25.42 -9.02
N ALA A 234 43.87 -26.66 -8.95
CA ALA A 234 44.37 -27.38 -10.13
C ALA A 234 43.29 -27.65 -11.18
N GLN A 235 42.04 -27.78 -10.74
CA GLN A 235 40.85 -27.86 -11.59
C GLN A 235 39.86 -26.80 -11.12
N PRO A 236 39.45 -25.85 -11.98
CA PRO A 236 38.40 -24.90 -11.64
C PRO A 236 37.06 -25.64 -11.55
N GLY A 237 36.17 -25.12 -10.70
CA GLY A 237 34.77 -25.52 -10.67
C GLY A 237 33.99 -24.96 -11.85
N SER A 238 32.71 -25.34 -11.95
CA SER A 238 31.79 -24.85 -12.96
C SER A 238 31.04 -23.60 -12.51
N VAL A 239 30.71 -22.72 -13.46
CA VAL A 239 29.79 -21.60 -13.25
C VAL A 239 28.50 -21.89 -14.04
N ARG A 240 27.37 -21.86 -13.35
CA ARG A 240 26.03 -21.91 -13.95
C ARG A 240 25.24 -20.70 -13.50
N ARG A 241 24.24 -20.32 -14.30
CA ARG A 241 23.40 -19.16 -14.02
C ARG A 241 21.93 -19.50 -14.24
N ILE A 242 21.07 -19.01 -13.36
CA ILE A 242 19.63 -18.99 -13.50
C ILE A 242 19.07 -17.63 -13.10
N ASP A 243 17.93 -17.27 -13.70
CA ASP A 243 17.13 -16.13 -13.28
C ASP A 243 15.93 -16.67 -12.50
N ALA A 244 15.71 -16.14 -11.30
CA ALA A 244 14.57 -16.49 -10.46
C ALA A 244 13.58 -15.32 -10.46
N HIS A 245 12.32 -15.59 -10.82
CA HIS A 245 11.28 -14.56 -10.89
C HIS A 245 10.83 -14.14 -9.48
N TRP A 246 10.64 -12.82 -9.31
CA TRP A 246 10.13 -12.15 -8.12
C TRP A 246 8.96 -11.22 -8.49
N PRO A 247 7.85 -11.19 -7.73
CA PRO A 247 6.74 -10.30 -8.03
C PRO A 247 7.13 -8.81 -7.94
N ALA A 248 6.76 -8.02 -8.95
CA ALA A 248 7.24 -6.64 -9.08
C ALA A 248 6.81 -5.70 -7.96
N ALA A 249 5.59 -5.86 -7.46
CA ALA A 249 5.04 -5.03 -6.38
C ALA A 249 5.26 -5.63 -4.97
N LEU A 250 6.19 -6.59 -4.83
CA LEU A 250 6.53 -7.21 -3.55
C LEU A 250 7.98 -6.84 -3.19
N PRO A 251 8.26 -6.36 -1.96
CA PRO A 251 9.63 -6.06 -1.55
C PRO A 251 10.48 -7.33 -1.47
N ASP A 252 11.72 -7.26 -1.95
CA ASP A 252 12.75 -8.31 -1.81
C ASP A 252 13.56 -8.19 -0.51
N GLY A 253 13.29 -7.14 0.28
CA GLY A 253 13.94 -6.83 1.54
C GLY A 253 13.46 -5.50 2.13
N GLY A 254 14.13 -5.02 3.18
CA GLY A 254 13.76 -3.79 3.88
C GLY A 254 14.23 -2.49 3.21
N ARG A 255 14.99 -2.54 2.10
CA ARG A 255 15.62 -1.35 1.49
C ARG A 255 14.61 -0.25 1.16
N HIS A 256 13.43 -0.68 0.67
CA HIS A 256 12.34 0.21 0.25
C HIS A 256 11.12 0.13 1.20
N GLY A 257 11.30 -0.46 2.38
CA GLY A 257 10.25 -0.69 3.36
C GLY A 257 9.53 -2.02 3.13
N PHE A 258 9.46 -2.82 4.19
CA PHE A 258 8.77 -4.09 4.27
C PHE A 258 7.68 -3.98 5.34
N LEU A 259 6.42 -4.14 4.95
CA LEU A 259 5.27 -4.08 5.85
C LEU A 259 4.94 -5.47 6.38
N GLY A 260 4.33 -5.57 7.56
CA GLY A 260 3.83 -6.86 8.06
C GLY A 260 2.90 -7.58 7.07
N SER A 261 2.11 -6.81 6.29
CA SER A 261 1.25 -7.34 5.23
C SER A 261 2.00 -8.00 4.06
N ASP A 262 3.29 -7.70 3.87
CA ASP A 262 4.09 -8.28 2.79
C ASP A 262 4.61 -9.69 3.13
N ALA A 263 4.58 -10.09 4.40
CA ALA A 263 5.19 -11.32 4.90
C ALA A 263 4.69 -12.59 4.18
N ALA A 264 3.37 -12.73 4.02
CA ALA A 264 2.79 -13.89 3.35
C ALA A 264 3.22 -13.98 1.88
N GLY A 265 3.15 -12.86 1.14
CA GLY A 265 3.59 -12.81 -0.26
C GLY A 265 5.09 -13.05 -0.42
N PHE A 266 5.90 -12.55 0.51
CA PHE A 266 7.34 -12.80 0.56
C PHE A 266 7.65 -14.28 0.77
N ASP A 267 6.97 -14.94 1.71
CA ASP A 267 7.16 -16.36 1.99
C ASP A 267 6.79 -17.24 0.79
N ASP A 268 5.68 -16.94 0.12
CA ASP A 268 5.28 -17.62 -1.12
C ASP A 268 6.31 -17.43 -2.24
N ALA A 269 6.83 -16.20 -2.40
CA ALA A 269 7.86 -15.91 -3.39
C ALA A 269 9.19 -16.65 -3.08
N ILE A 270 9.59 -16.72 -1.80
CA ILE A 270 10.77 -17.51 -1.38
C ILE A 270 10.60 -18.97 -1.72
N GLU A 271 9.44 -19.58 -1.46
CA GLU A 271 9.21 -20.98 -1.78
C GLU A 271 9.26 -21.26 -3.29
N ALA A 272 8.79 -20.32 -4.12
CA ALA A 272 8.91 -20.39 -5.58
C ALA A 272 10.36 -20.25 -6.08
N VAL A 273 11.13 -19.32 -5.52
CA VAL A 273 12.57 -19.17 -5.80
C VAL A 273 13.32 -20.42 -5.37
N ALA A 274 13.05 -20.94 -4.16
CA ALA A 274 13.68 -22.13 -3.64
C ALA A 274 13.43 -23.37 -4.50
N ALA A 275 12.21 -23.55 -5.03
CA ALA A 275 11.91 -24.62 -5.97
C ALA A 275 12.71 -24.51 -7.29
N THR A 276 12.91 -23.29 -7.79
CA THR A 276 13.69 -23.02 -9.00
C THR A 276 15.19 -23.31 -8.79
N VAL A 277 15.72 -22.89 -7.63
CA VAL A 277 17.11 -23.13 -7.24
C VAL A 277 17.36 -24.62 -6.99
N ASP A 278 16.49 -25.29 -6.24
CA ASP A 278 16.57 -26.72 -5.92
C ASP A 278 16.66 -27.58 -7.19
N ALA A 279 15.82 -27.31 -8.19
CA ALA A 279 15.85 -28.00 -9.48
C ALA A 279 17.17 -27.81 -10.27
N SER A 280 17.98 -26.81 -9.90
CA SER A 280 19.27 -26.51 -10.51
C SER A 280 20.46 -27.03 -9.68
N LEU A 281 20.22 -27.52 -8.47
CA LEU A 281 21.23 -28.10 -7.60
C LEU A 281 21.38 -29.62 -7.83
N PRO A 282 22.54 -30.20 -7.52
CA PRO A 282 22.69 -31.66 -7.51
C PRO A 282 21.84 -32.31 -6.39
N ASP A 283 21.35 -33.54 -6.62
CA ASP A 283 20.38 -34.27 -5.77
C ASP A 283 20.77 -34.41 -4.27
N SER A 284 22.04 -34.22 -3.91
CA SER A 284 22.48 -34.13 -2.51
C SER A 284 23.87 -33.49 -2.41
N GLY A 285 23.97 -32.29 -1.84
CA GLY A 285 25.24 -31.59 -1.63
C GLY A 285 25.19 -30.61 -0.46
N ALA A 286 26.36 -30.27 0.08
CA ALA A 286 26.48 -29.11 0.95
C ALA A 286 26.37 -27.85 0.08
N VAL A 287 25.65 -26.84 0.56
CA VAL A 287 25.41 -25.59 -0.17
C VAL A 287 25.76 -24.42 0.74
N VAL A 288 26.40 -23.40 0.18
CA VAL A 288 26.52 -22.10 0.85
C VAL A 288 25.79 -21.08 -0.01
N VAL A 289 24.66 -20.59 0.50
CA VAL A 289 23.89 -19.51 -0.12
C VAL A 289 24.55 -18.19 0.25
N VAL A 290 25.09 -17.49 -0.74
CA VAL A 290 25.82 -16.23 -0.58
C VAL A 290 24.96 -15.10 -1.10
N GLY A 291 24.50 -14.20 -0.23
CA GLY A 291 23.85 -12.96 -0.62
C GLY A 291 24.86 -11.87 -1.04
N HIS A 292 24.48 -11.03 -1.99
CA HIS A 292 25.31 -9.89 -2.41
C HIS A 292 25.10 -8.67 -1.48
N GLU A 293 26.11 -8.38 -0.64
CA GLU A 293 26.20 -7.25 0.30
C GLU A 293 25.00 -7.09 1.25
N GLU A 294 24.13 -6.12 0.96
CA GLU A 294 22.99 -5.70 1.77
C GLU A 294 21.77 -6.61 1.54
N LEU A 295 21.75 -7.41 0.46
CA LEU A 295 20.73 -8.42 0.18
C LEU A 295 20.97 -9.65 1.08
N MET A 296 20.64 -9.51 2.36
CA MET A 296 20.92 -10.55 3.37
C MET A 296 19.71 -11.43 3.66
N TYR A 297 18.53 -10.85 3.88
CA TYR A 297 17.38 -11.60 4.39
C TYR A 297 16.78 -12.59 3.38
N LEU A 298 16.64 -12.20 2.11
CA LEU A 298 16.14 -13.11 1.06
C LEU A 298 17.05 -14.34 0.91
N PRO A 299 18.39 -14.22 0.77
CA PRO A 299 19.26 -15.39 0.68
C PRO A 299 19.32 -16.21 1.99
N LEU A 300 19.15 -15.57 3.15
CA LEU A 300 18.98 -16.27 4.44
C LEU A 300 17.74 -17.16 4.42
N ARG A 301 16.59 -16.62 4.01
CA ARG A 301 15.32 -17.36 3.91
C ARG A 301 15.37 -18.44 2.83
N LEU A 302 16.09 -18.21 1.73
CA LEU A 302 16.37 -19.23 0.71
C LEU A 302 17.22 -20.38 1.29
N ALA A 303 18.26 -20.10 2.07
CA ALA A 303 19.07 -21.13 2.72
C ALA A 303 18.22 -22.03 3.63
N ALA A 304 17.36 -21.43 4.46
CA ALA A 304 16.41 -22.17 5.31
C ALA A 304 15.41 -23.00 4.49
N ALA A 305 14.92 -22.46 3.36
CA ALA A 305 14.01 -23.17 2.47
C ALA A 305 14.67 -24.37 1.77
N LEU A 306 15.96 -24.27 1.44
CA LEU A 306 16.76 -25.38 0.90
C LEU A 306 17.07 -26.45 1.96
N GLN A 307 17.29 -26.06 3.23
CA GLN A 307 17.40 -27.02 4.33
C GLN A 307 16.12 -27.86 4.48
N ARG A 308 14.93 -27.22 4.43
CA ARG A 308 13.64 -27.93 4.46
C ARG A 308 13.46 -28.90 3.28
N ARG A 309 14.14 -28.65 2.15
CA ARG A 309 14.16 -29.51 0.96
C ARG A 309 15.23 -30.62 1.02
N GLY A 310 16.03 -30.67 2.09
CA GLY A 310 16.98 -31.75 2.35
C GLY A 310 18.45 -31.42 2.04
N HIS A 311 18.78 -30.19 1.66
CA HIS A 311 20.17 -29.76 1.48
C HIS A 311 20.85 -29.43 2.82
N SER A 312 22.16 -29.68 2.90
CA SER A 312 22.99 -29.13 3.99
C SER A 312 23.37 -27.70 3.63
N ALA A 313 22.44 -26.75 3.78
CA ALA A 313 22.63 -25.36 3.38
C ALA A 313 23.10 -24.48 4.55
N LEU A 314 24.11 -23.64 4.28
CA LEU A 314 24.59 -22.55 5.12
C LEU A 314 24.30 -21.20 4.43
N PHE A 315 24.23 -20.14 5.21
CA PHE A 315 24.06 -18.76 4.76
C PHE A 315 25.34 -17.96 4.95
N GLN A 316 25.66 -17.15 3.95
CA GLN A 316 26.72 -16.15 4.00
C GLN A 316 26.36 -14.93 3.13
N THR A 317 27.16 -13.87 3.19
CA THR A 317 27.09 -12.74 2.26
C THR A 317 28.47 -12.20 1.88
N THR A 318 28.55 -11.47 0.78
CA THR A 318 29.72 -10.64 0.43
C THR A 318 29.77 -9.37 1.29
N THR A 319 30.91 -8.67 1.30
CA THR A 319 31.05 -7.39 2.01
C THR A 319 31.93 -6.37 1.30
N ARG A 320 31.67 -5.08 1.56
CA ARG A 320 32.51 -3.95 1.10
C ARG A 320 33.80 -3.77 1.90
N SER A 321 33.83 -4.19 3.17
CA SER A 321 34.94 -3.87 4.07
C SER A 321 36.05 -4.92 4.01
N PRO A 322 37.30 -4.55 3.68
CA PRO A 322 38.40 -5.51 3.63
C PRO A 322 38.84 -5.93 5.04
N ALA A 323 38.61 -7.20 5.36
CA ALA A 323 39.26 -7.89 6.46
C ALA A 323 40.61 -8.50 6.03
N TYR A 324 41.52 -8.64 6.99
CA TYR A 324 42.81 -9.28 6.76
C TYR A 324 42.65 -10.80 6.77
N VAL A 325 43.21 -11.48 5.76
CA VAL A 325 43.14 -12.94 5.60
C VAL A 325 44.45 -13.56 6.07
N LEU A 326 44.35 -14.57 6.94
CA LEU A 326 45.52 -15.26 7.47
C LEU A 326 45.22 -16.72 7.75
N ASP A 327 45.87 -17.63 7.04
CA ASP A 327 45.70 -19.07 7.23
C ASP A 327 46.54 -19.61 8.41
N VAL A 328 46.12 -19.27 9.63
CA VAL A 328 46.68 -19.81 10.87
C VAL A 328 45.58 -20.42 11.73
N ALA A 329 45.93 -21.47 12.50
CA ALA A 329 45.00 -22.10 13.41
C ALA A 329 44.45 -21.08 14.43
N GLY A 330 43.14 -21.09 14.66
CA GLY A 330 42.48 -20.17 15.59
C GLY A 330 42.04 -18.83 15.00
N TYR A 331 42.54 -18.42 13.83
CA TYR A 331 42.10 -17.20 13.14
C TYR A 331 40.77 -17.43 12.39
N PRO A 332 39.79 -16.51 12.43
CA PRO A 332 38.47 -16.74 11.83
C PRO A 332 38.44 -16.63 10.30
N LEU A 333 39.32 -15.83 9.67
CA LEU A 333 39.26 -15.54 8.22
C LEU A 333 40.50 -16.10 7.51
N ARG A 334 40.45 -17.40 7.17
CA ARG A 334 41.63 -18.15 6.71
C ARG A 334 41.76 -18.18 5.19
N ARG A 335 40.65 -17.96 4.48
CA ARG A 335 40.59 -17.87 3.02
C ARG A 335 39.79 -16.65 2.63
N GLY A 336 40.24 -15.93 1.60
CA GLY A 336 39.53 -14.76 1.09
C GLY A 336 39.49 -14.72 -0.42
N PHE A 337 38.43 -14.09 -0.90
CA PHE A 337 38.19 -13.76 -2.29
C PHE A 337 37.98 -12.25 -2.39
N GLU A 338 38.51 -11.66 -3.45
CA GLU A 338 38.29 -10.26 -3.81
C GLU A 338 37.91 -10.18 -5.28
N PHE A 339 36.90 -9.39 -5.60
CA PHE A 339 36.43 -9.18 -6.96
C PHE A 339 35.84 -7.77 -7.09
N ALA A 340 35.75 -7.29 -8.32
CA ALA A 340 35.12 -6.01 -8.60
C ALA A 340 33.63 -6.06 -8.22
N ALA A 341 33.10 -4.96 -7.69
CA ALA A 341 31.67 -4.91 -7.40
C ALA A 341 30.88 -4.98 -8.70
N PRO A 342 29.84 -5.83 -8.79
CA PRO A 342 29.03 -5.95 -9.99
C PRO A 342 28.48 -4.62 -10.51
N GLU A 343 28.08 -3.73 -9.61
CA GLU A 343 27.48 -2.44 -9.93
C GLU A 343 28.49 -1.28 -10.11
N ASP A 344 29.73 -1.45 -9.66
CA ASP A 344 30.81 -0.46 -9.77
C ASP A 344 32.18 -1.13 -9.76
N GLU A 345 32.72 -1.37 -10.95
CA GLU A 345 34.00 -2.05 -11.14
C GLU A 345 35.21 -1.31 -10.50
N SER A 346 35.05 -0.04 -10.11
CA SER A 346 36.11 0.71 -9.43
C SER A 346 36.25 0.36 -7.95
N SER A 347 35.26 -0.34 -7.39
CA SER A 347 35.22 -0.75 -5.99
C SER A 347 35.35 -2.28 -5.85
N LEU A 348 35.88 -2.74 -4.73
CA LEU A 348 36.06 -4.17 -4.45
C LEU A 348 34.98 -4.70 -3.51
N ARG A 349 34.71 -6.00 -3.63
CA ARG A 349 33.89 -6.80 -2.72
C ARG A 349 34.69 -8.02 -2.29
N TYR A 350 34.39 -8.48 -1.08
CA TYR A 350 35.11 -9.56 -0.43
C TYR A 350 34.16 -10.66 0.02
N LEU A 351 34.64 -11.89 -0.05
CA LEU A 351 33.99 -13.07 0.52
C LEU A 351 35.06 -13.91 1.23
N TYR A 352 34.75 -14.49 2.38
CA TYR A 352 35.74 -15.24 3.18
C TYR A 352 35.26 -16.65 3.44
N ASN A 353 36.16 -17.63 3.44
CA ASN A 353 35.84 -19.03 3.76
C ASN A 353 34.65 -19.63 2.96
N ALA A 354 34.39 -19.13 1.73
CA ALA A 354 33.17 -19.41 0.96
C ALA A 354 32.86 -20.91 0.80
N ASP A 355 33.89 -21.76 0.67
CA ASP A 355 33.75 -23.18 0.40
C ASP A 355 33.79 -24.06 1.66
N ALA A 356 33.38 -23.53 2.82
CA ALA A 356 33.32 -24.29 4.07
C ALA A 356 31.88 -24.80 4.33
N PRO A 357 31.65 -26.13 4.47
CA PRO A 357 32.64 -27.22 4.39
C PRO A 357 33.08 -27.53 2.94
N ALA A 358 34.30 -28.07 2.81
CA ALA A 358 34.91 -28.35 1.51
C ALA A 358 34.02 -29.22 0.61
N GLY A 359 33.89 -28.83 -0.67
CA GLY A 359 33.01 -29.51 -1.63
C GLY A 359 31.58 -28.97 -1.67
N SER A 360 31.29 -27.87 -0.96
CA SER A 360 30.00 -27.18 -1.07
C SER A 360 29.83 -26.53 -2.44
N THR A 361 28.60 -26.51 -2.97
CA THR A 361 28.23 -25.63 -4.09
C THR A 361 27.90 -24.24 -3.56
N LEU A 362 28.43 -23.19 -4.20
CA LEU A 362 28.07 -21.82 -3.88
C LEU A 362 26.82 -21.42 -4.66
N VAL A 363 25.79 -20.94 -3.96
CA VAL A 363 24.62 -20.31 -4.59
C VAL A 363 24.77 -18.81 -4.40
N PHE A 364 25.31 -18.11 -5.39
CA PHE A 364 25.55 -16.67 -5.32
C PHE A 364 24.31 -15.90 -5.78
N VAL A 365 23.58 -15.32 -4.83
CA VAL A 365 22.31 -14.62 -5.03
C VAL A 365 22.53 -13.12 -5.15
N ALA A 366 22.05 -12.54 -6.24
CA ALA A 366 22.16 -11.12 -6.54
C ALA A 366 20.82 -10.50 -6.97
N ASP A 367 20.63 -9.21 -6.68
CA ASP A 367 19.52 -8.40 -7.20
C ASP A 367 19.82 -7.87 -8.61
N THR A 368 18.78 -7.47 -9.35
CA THR A 368 18.90 -7.01 -10.74
C THR A 368 19.94 -5.89 -10.95
N PRO A 369 20.15 -4.92 -10.04
CA PRO A 369 21.22 -3.92 -10.20
C PRO A 369 22.65 -4.51 -10.27
N ALA A 370 22.87 -5.68 -9.66
CA ALA A 370 24.13 -6.40 -9.71
C ALA A 370 24.21 -7.37 -10.91
N ASP A 371 23.19 -7.43 -11.76
CA ASP A 371 23.18 -8.28 -12.95
C ASP A 371 24.03 -7.69 -14.08
N THR A 372 25.35 -7.86 -13.96
CA THR A 372 26.35 -7.34 -14.90
C THR A 372 27.37 -8.41 -15.29
N ASP A 373 28.21 -8.11 -16.28
CA ASP A 373 29.35 -8.97 -16.65
C ASP A 373 30.32 -9.15 -15.46
N ALA A 374 30.44 -8.14 -14.59
CA ALA A 374 31.29 -8.20 -13.40
C ALA A 374 30.77 -9.21 -12.34
N LEU A 375 29.46 -9.47 -12.25
CA LEU A 375 28.91 -10.57 -11.43
C LEU A 375 29.37 -11.93 -11.96
N THR A 376 29.39 -12.10 -13.29
CA THR A 376 29.90 -13.33 -13.91
C THR A 376 31.40 -13.50 -13.61
N ALA A 377 32.19 -12.43 -13.73
CA ALA A 377 33.61 -12.46 -13.39
C ALA A 377 33.87 -12.77 -11.89
N ALA A 378 33.02 -12.27 -10.99
CA ALA A 378 33.06 -12.62 -9.57
C ALA A 378 32.80 -14.12 -9.36
N ALA A 379 31.78 -14.67 -10.02
CA ALA A 379 31.49 -16.10 -9.97
C ALA A 379 32.63 -16.96 -10.53
N GLU A 380 33.26 -16.53 -11.63
CA GLU A 380 34.46 -17.18 -12.19
C GLU A 380 35.65 -17.13 -11.24
N THR A 381 35.83 -16.03 -10.51
CA THR A 381 36.88 -15.89 -9.47
C THR A 381 36.68 -16.91 -8.34
N LEU A 382 35.43 -17.12 -7.91
CA LEU A 382 35.09 -18.14 -6.92
C LEU A 382 35.29 -19.56 -7.50
N ALA A 383 34.87 -19.79 -8.74
CA ALA A 383 35.00 -21.08 -9.40
C ALA A 383 36.45 -21.49 -9.69
N ALA A 384 37.34 -20.52 -9.97
CA ALA A 384 38.78 -20.75 -10.15
C ALA A 384 39.43 -21.45 -8.95
N ALA A 385 38.79 -21.34 -7.78
CA ALA A 385 39.19 -21.94 -6.52
C ALA A 385 38.76 -23.40 -6.34
N GLY A 386 38.17 -24.01 -7.38
CA GLY A 386 37.76 -25.41 -7.43
C GLY A 386 36.35 -25.68 -6.89
N THR A 387 35.51 -24.65 -6.81
CA THR A 387 34.16 -24.73 -6.22
C THR A 387 33.11 -24.49 -7.30
N ASP A 388 32.06 -25.31 -7.35
CA ASP A 388 30.95 -25.06 -8.27
C ASP A 388 30.13 -23.87 -7.80
N VAL A 389 29.78 -22.97 -8.72
CA VAL A 389 29.02 -21.74 -8.45
C VAL A 389 27.76 -21.72 -9.30
N LEU A 390 26.61 -21.60 -8.63
CA LEU A 390 25.32 -21.29 -9.23
C LEU A 390 25.01 -19.82 -8.94
N VAL A 391 25.05 -18.98 -9.97
CA VAL A 391 24.58 -17.59 -9.91
C VAL A 391 23.06 -17.58 -10.03
N VAL A 392 22.40 -16.95 -9.06
CA VAL A 392 20.95 -16.77 -9.03
C VAL A 392 20.66 -15.27 -9.05
N VAL A 393 20.10 -14.77 -10.14
CA VAL A 393 19.65 -13.38 -10.19
C VAL A 393 18.16 -13.33 -9.88
N VAL A 394 17.80 -12.61 -8.82
CA VAL A 394 16.41 -12.34 -8.47
C VAL A 394 15.93 -11.22 -9.39
N THR A 395 15.05 -11.57 -10.32
CA THR A 395 14.53 -10.70 -11.38
C THR A 395 13.08 -10.34 -11.12
N GLY A 396 12.72 -9.09 -11.37
CA GLY A 396 11.31 -8.64 -11.32
C GLY A 396 10.98 -7.72 -10.15
N ALA A 397 11.71 -7.78 -9.03
CA ALA A 397 11.57 -6.81 -7.94
C ALA A 397 11.77 -5.37 -8.47
N ASP A 398 10.74 -4.54 -8.37
CA ASP A 398 10.74 -3.18 -8.90
C ASP A 398 10.27 -2.20 -7.82
N PRO A 399 11.17 -1.39 -7.22
CA PRO A 399 10.80 -0.48 -6.15
C PRO A 399 9.86 0.64 -6.59
N GLN A 400 9.81 0.99 -7.89
CA GLN A 400 8.84 1.95 -8.42
C GLN A 400 7.46 1.30 -8.57
N ALA A 401 7.40 0.04 -9.01
CA ALA A 401 6.14 -0.70 -9.04
C ALA A 401 5.59 -0.90 -7.62
N LEU A 402 6.45 -1.21 -6.65
CA LEU A 402 6.11 -1.28 -5.22
C LEU A 402 5.59 0.06 -4.69
N GLU A 403 6.25 1.18 -5.02
CA GLU A 403 5.77 2.51 -4.65
C GLU A 403 4.38 2.78 -5.23
N ILE A 404 4.19 2.54 -6.53
CA ILE A 404 2.92 2.73 -7.22
C ILE A 404 1.81 1.90 -6.57
N ALA A 405 2.09 0.64 -6.20
CA ALA A 405 1.11 -0.23 -5.56
C ALA A 405 0.69 0.29 -4.17
N ARG A 406 1.58 0.97 -3.46
CA ARG A 406 1.36 1.50 -2.10
C ARG A 406 0.82 2.94 -2.04
N ARG A 407 0.66 3.63 -3.18
CA ARG A 407 0.15 5.02 -3.21
C ARG A 407 -1.31 5.13 -2.79
N ALA A 408 -2.12 4.15 -3.16
CA ALA A 408 -3.54 4.13 -2.90
C ALA A 408 -3.84 3.87 -1.42
N ARG A 409 -4.25 4.91 -0.70
CA ARG A 409 -4.65 4.81 0.71
C ARG A 409 -6.14 5.10 0.88
N PRO A 410 -6.92 4.15 1.44
CA PRO A 410 -8.31 4.40 1.74
C PRO A 410 -8.48 5.52 2.78
N LEU A 411 -9.54 6.32 2.65
CA LEU A 411 -9.86 7.42 3.56
C LEU A 411 -11.12 7.10 4.39
N ARG A 412 -11.27 7.74 5.55
CA ARG A 412 -12.44 7.60 6.44
C ARG A 412 -12.80 8.93 7.11
N GLY A 413 -14.02 9.05 7.60
CA GLY A 413 -14.43 10.18 8.44
C GLY A 413 -13.77 10.12 9.83
N PRO A 414 -13.57 11.26 10.53
CA PRO A 414 -13.94 12.62 10.12
C PRO A 414 -12.88 13.31 9.24
N GLU A 415 -11.75 12.65 8.97
CA GLU A 415 -10.66 13.22 8.16
C GLU A 415 -11.12 13.46 6.71
N PHE A 416 -11.89 12.52 6.15
CA PHE A 416 -12.49 12.66 4.83
C PHE A 416 -13.96 12.24 4.81
N GLY A 417 -14.84 13.21 4.55
CA GLY A 417 -16.28 13.02 4.53
C GLY A 417 -16.92 13.02 5.91
N SER A 418 -18.24 13.24 5.94
CA SER A 418 -19.01 13.41 7.20
C SER A 418 -19.76 12.16 7.67
N TYR A 419 -19.68 11.05 6.94
CA TYR A 419 -20.19 9.75 7.39
C TYR A 419 -19.27 9.15 8.46
N ALA A 420 -19.81 8.24 9.27
CA ALA A 420 -19.02 7.60 10.32
C ALA A 420 -17.96 6.66 9.71
N PRO A 421 -16.77 6.54 10.34
CA PRO A 421 -15.66 5.74 9.81
C PRO A 421 -15.97 4.25 9.64
N ASP A 422 -16.93 3.71 10.39
CA ASP A 422 -17.38 2.31 10.29
C ASP A 422 -18.46 2.10 9.22
N GLU A 423 -19.08 3.18 8.72
CA GLU A 423 -20.14 3.08 7.72
C GLU A 423 -19.65 3.05 6.28
N VAL A 424 -18.52 3.70 5.99
CA VAL A 424 -17.93 3.74 4.65
C VAL A 424 -16.43 4.01 4.69
N THR A 425 -15.70 3.27 3.86
CA THR A 425 -14.31 3.57 3.50
C THR A 425 -14.25 4.16 2.09
N TRP A 426 -13.57 5.28 1.89
CA TRP A 426 -13.46 5.92 0.58
C TRP A 426 -12.21 5.42 -0.16
N LEU A 427 -12.39 4.80 -1.31
CA LEU A 427 -11.30 4.49 -2.24
C LEU A 427 -11.13 5.67 -3.20
N LEU A 428 -10.75 6.81 -2.62
CA LEU A 428 -10.60 8.11 -3.29
C LEU A 428 -9.35 8.81 -2.77
N LYS A 429 -8.73 9.64 -3.62
CA LYS A 429 -7.64 10.54 -3.21
C LYS A 429 -8.21 11.85 -2.68
N ASP A 430 -7.69 12.33 -1.55
CA ASP A 430 -8.10 13.63 -1.00
C ASP A 430 -7.50 14.79 -1.82
N LEU A 431 -8.37 15.60 -2.40
CA LEU A 431 -8.03 16.83 -3.14
C LEU A 431 -8.58 18.09 -2.45
N SER A 432 -8.91 18.02 -1.16
CA SER A 432 -9.54 19.12 -0.42
C SER A 432 -8.71 20.40 -0.39
N GLY A 433 -7.38 20.25 -0.33
CA GLY A 433 -6.42 21.37 -0.39
C GLY A 433 -6.24 21.98 -1.78
N ILE A 434 -6.87 21.44 -2.83
CA ILE A 434 -6.71 21.90 -4.22
C ILE A 434 -7.90 22.78 -4.64
N SER A 435 -7.60 23.87 -5.35
CA SER A 435 -8.62 24.73 -5.96
C SER A 435 -9.09 24.12 -7.28
N LEU A 436 -10.20 23.38 -7.25
CA LEU A 436 -10.75 22.66 -8.39
C LEU A 436 -12.01 23.31 -8.95
N GLU A 437 -12.62 24.20 -8.18
CA GLU A 437 -13.87 24.88 -8.52
C GLU A 437 -13.64 25.94 -9.60
N ALA A 438 -14.33 25.82 -10.73
CA ALA A 438 -14.31 26.82 -11.79
C ALA A 438 -15.73 27.28 -12.17
N ALA A 439 -15.82 28.51 -12.70
CA ALA A 439 -17.09 29.11 -13.08
C ALA A 439 -17.81 28.29 -14.17
N THR A 440 -19.13 28.09 -14.02
CA THR A 440 -19.93 27.22 -14.89
C THR A 440 -19.77 27.52 -16.38
N ALA A 441 -19.74 28.80 -16.77
CA ALA A 441 -19.62 29.22 -18.17
C ALA A 441 -18.25 28.93 -18.80
N GLU A 442 -17.20 28.87 -18.00
CA GLU A 442 -15.84 28.54 -18.45
C GLU A 442 -15.68 27.04 -18.61
N ARG A 443 -16.14 26.25 -17.62
CA ARG A 443 -16.15 24.79 -17.67
C ARG A 443 -16.96 24.28 -18.86
N GLU A 444 -18.17 24.80 -19.05
CA GLU A 444 -19.05 24.37 -20.13
C GLU A 444 -18.43 24.67 -21.51
N ARG A 445 -17.76 25.81 -21.67
CA ARG A 445 -17.02 26.15 -22.90
C ARG A 445 -15.86 25.17 -23.16
N ALA A 446 -15.05 24.86 -22.15
CA ALA A 446 -13.92 23.94 -22.30
C ALA A 446 -14.36 22.50 -22.61
N ILE A 447 -15.44 22.03 -21.96
CA ILE A 447 -16.03 20.71 -22.21
C ILE A 447 -16.62 20.66 -23.63
N GLN A 448 -17.36 21.69 -24.05
CA GLN A 448 -17.95 21.74 -25.40
C GLN A 448 -16.88 21.88 -26.50
N ALA A 449 -15.75 22.53 -26.21
CA ALA A 449 -14.60 22.62 -27.11
C ALA A 449 -13.77 21.33 -27.17
N GLY A 450 -14.04 20.34 -26.30
CA GLY A 450 -13.28 19.10 -26.22
C GLY A 450 -11.88 19.25 -25.62
N THR A 451 -11.56 20.41 -25.03
CA THR A 451 -10.25 20.71 -24.45
C THR A 451 -10.12 20.26 -22.99
N ALA A 452 -11.23 19.85 -22.35
CA ALA A 452 -11.26 19.35 -20.97
C ALA A 452 -12.42 18.35 -20.78
N HIS A 453 -12.24 17.36 -19.91
CA HIS A 453 -13.30 16.45 -19.49
C HIS A 453 -14.05 17.00 -18.26
N TYR A 454 -15.34 16.67 -18.09
CA TYR A 454 -16.15 17.19 -16.98
C TYR A 454 -15.65 16.75 -15.60
N ALA A 455 -14.89 15.64 -15.56
CA ALA A 455 -14.30 15.07 -14.36
C ALA A 455 -12.94 15.70 -14.00
N GLU A 456 -12.38 16.60 -14.81
CA GLU A 456 -11.08 17.21 -14.52
C GLU A 456 -11.17 18.41 -13.55
N SER A 457 -12.38 18.93 -13.30
CA SER A 457 -12.65 20.10 -12.46
C SER A 457 -14.01 19.98 -11.77
N LEU A 458 -14.28 20.83 -10.77
CA LEU A 458 -15.54 20.84 -10.01
C LEU A 458 -16.37 22.10 -10.29
N PRO A 459 -17.72 22.00 -10.30
CA PRO A 459 -18.55 23.20 -10.23
C PRO A 459 -18.48 23.81 -8.82
N VAL A 460 -18.64 25.13 -8.72
CA VAL A 460 -18.87 25.78 -7.41
C VAL A 460 -20.10 25.16 -6.75
N GLU A 461 -19.97 24.82 -5.46
CA GLU A 461 -21.03 24.15 -4.75
C GLU A 461 -22.17 25.12 -4.43
N TYR A 462 -23.37 24.78 -4.91
CA TYR A 462 -24.57 25.58 -4.67
C TYR A 462 -25.04 25.41 -3.21
N GLN A 463 -25.15 26.53 -2.49
CA GLN A 463 -25.75 26.58 -1.16
C GLN A 463 -27.27 26.82 -1.27
N PRO A 464 -28.10 25.89 -0.79
CA PRO A 464 -29.54 26.03 -0.85
C PRO A 464 -30.03 27.13 0.10
N ASP A 465 -30.99 27.93 -0.37
CA ASP A 465 -31.72 28.89 0.46
C ASP A 465 -32.67 28.18 1.45
N LEU A 466 -33.27 28.96 2.36
CA LEU A 466 -34.18 28.43 3.38
C LEU A 466 -35.38 27.69 2.77
N ALA A 467 -35.99 28.24 1.71
CA ALA A 467 -37.14 27.62 1.05
C ALA A 467 -36.79 26.25 0.46
N TYR A 468 -35.57 26.09 -0.04
CA TYR A 468 -35.12 24.81 -0.57
C TYR A 468 -34.78 23.78 0.51
N ARG A 469 -34.29 24.24 1.67
CA ARG A 469 -34.10 23.36 2.85
C ARG A 469 -35.44 22.85 3.39
N GLU A 470 -36.46 23.71 3.43
CA GLU A 470 -37.83 23.30 3.80
C GLU A 470 -38.40 22.26 2.81
N LEU A 471 -38.12 22.42 1.51
CA LEU A 471 -38.49 21.41 0.51
C LEU A 471 -37.80 20.06 0.78
N PHE A 472 -36.50 20.08 1.12
CA PHE A 472 -35.78 18.86 1.49
C PHE A 472 -36.40 18.17 2.70
N GLU A 473 -36.66 18.89 3.80
CA GLU A 473 -37.27 18.31 5.00
C GLU A 473 -38.66 17.72 4.72
N LYS A 474 -39.47 18.43 3.92
CA LYS A 474 -40.78 17.93 3.50
C LYS A 474 -40.67 16.63 2.69
N VAL A 475 -39.80 16.63 1.67
CA VAL A 475 -39.58 15.46 0.80
C VAL A 475 -39.04 14.29 1.61
N LEU A 476 -38.09 14.52 2.52
CA LEU A 476 -37.55 13.49 3.40
C LEU A 476 -38.66 12.88 4.26
N HIS A 477 -39.46 13.72 4.93
CA HIS A 477 -40.56 13.25 5.77
C HIS A 477 -41.59 12.42 5.00
N GLU A 478 -41.97 12.87 3.79
CA GLU A 478 -42.97 12.20 2.94
C GLU A 478 -42.45 10.93 2.27
N SER A 479 -41.14 10.84 1.99
CA SER A 479 -40.54 9.72 1.24
C SER A 479 -39.77 8.71 2.09
N ALA A 480 -39.47 9.00 3.36
CA ALA A 480 -38.61 8.14 4.19
C ALA A 480 -39.07 6.68 4.27
N ALA A 481 -40.36 6.42 4.47
CA ALA A 481 -40.88 5.05 4.52
C ALA A 481 -40.72 4.33 3.18
N ARG A 482 -41.03 5.01 2.07
CA ARG A 482 -40.83 4.47 0.71
C ARG A 482 -39.37 4.19 0.40
N LEU A 483 -38.46 5.06 0.84
CA LEU A 483 -37.02 4.86 0.73
C LEU A 483 -36.58 3.64 1.54
N ALA A 484 -37.08 3.47 2.77
CA ALA A 484 -36.80 2.31 3.59
C ALA A 484 -37.28 1.00 2.95
N VAL A 485 -38.47 0.99 2.32
CA VAL A 485 -38.96 -0.18 1.55
C VAL A 485 -38.02 -0.51 0.40
N ALA A 486 -37.59 0.49 -0.37
CA ALA A 486 -36.68 0.28 -1.49
C ALA A 486 -35.29 -0.21 -1.03
N VAL A 487 -34.75 0.35 0.07
CA VAL A 487 -33.49 -0.10 0.70
C VAL A 487 -33.60 -1.55 1.17
N GLY A 488 -34.65 -1.87 1.93
CA GLY A 488 -34.85 -3.23 2.41
C GLY A 488 -34.99 -4.21 1.24
N THR A 489 -35.78 -3.84 0.24
CA THR A 489 -35.99 -4.68 -0.96
C THR A 489 -34.69 -4.97 -1.70
N VAL A 490 -33.89 -3.95 -2.03
CA VAL A 490 -32.62 -4.18 -2.76
C VAL A 490 -31.64 -4.98 -1.90
N THR A 491 -31.60 -4.74 -0.58
CA THR A 491 -30.71 -5.48 0.34
C THR A 491 -31.09 -6.96 0.41
N GLU A 492 -32.37 -7.27 0.65
CA GLU A 492 -32.84 -8.66 0.74
C GLU A 492 -32.70 -9.41 -0.59
N VAL A 493 -32.93 -8.73 -1.74
CA VAL A 493 -32.69 -9.35 -3.06
C VAL A 493 -31.21 -9.70 -3.23
N VAL A 494 -30.30 -8.80 -2.86
CA VAL A 494 -28.85 -9.07 -2.90
C VAL A 494 -28.50 -10.25 -2.00
N LEU A 495 -28.95 -10.25 -0.74
CA LEU A 495 -28.65 -11.31 0.23
C LEU A 495 -29.21 -12.67 -0.22
N ALA A 496 -30.40 -12.69 -0.81
CA ALA A 496 -31.03 -13.91 -1.33
C ALA A 496 -30.24 -14.54 -2.48
N GLU A 497 -29.54 -13.74 -3.29
CA GLU A 497 -28.83 -14.20 -4.48
C GLU A 497 -27.34 -14.43 -4.25
N ARG A 498 -26.72 -13.60 -3.41
CA ARG A 498 -25.26 -13.58 -3.17
C ARG A 498 -24.85 -14.22 -1.86
N GLY A 499 -25.80 -14.39 -0.92
CA GLY A 499 -25.52 -14.83 0.43
C GLY A 499 -25.12 -13.67 1.35
N HIS A 500 -24.54 -14.01 2.50
CA HIS A 500 -24.21 -13.05 3.56
C HIS A 500 -22.75 -12.58 3.54
N ASP A 501 -21.89 -13.27 2.81
CA ASP A 501 -20.48 -12.93 2.65
C ASP A 501 -20.33 -12.04 1.40
N ILE A 502 -20.74 -10.79 1.55
CA ILE A 502 -20.74 -9.78 0.49
C ILE A 502 -19.99 -8.54 0.92
N VAL A 503 -19.53 -7.76 -0.07
CA VAL A 503 -18.88 -6.46 0.12
C VAL A 503 -19.60 -5.42 -0.73
N LEU A 504 -19.96 -4.28 -0.15
CA LEU A 504 -20.60 -3.21 -0.92
C LEU A 504 -19.54 -2.28 -1.51
N ALA A 505 -19.59 -2.04 -2.82
CA ALA A 505 -18.81 -1.03 -3.52
C ALA A 505 -19.75 0.03 -4.12
N SER A 506 -20.09 1.05 -3.33
CA SER A 506 -20.99 2.10 -3.76
C SER A 506 -20.31 3.11 -4.70
N LEU A 507 -21.02 3.53 -5.73
CA LEU A 507 -20.57 4.60 -6.60
C LEU A 507 -20.67 5.94 -5.87
N ALA A 508 -19.55 6.66 -5.82
CA ALA A 508 -19.40 7.85 -5.01
C ALA A 508 -20.53 8.88 -5.21
N ARG A 509 -20.98 9.45 -4.10
CA ARG A 509 -22.15 10.35 -3.93
C ARG A 509 -23.50 9.67 -3.94
N ALA A 510 -23.96 9.19 -5.10
CA ALA A 510 -25.35 8.74 -5.26
C ALA A 510 -25.57 7.37 -4.62
N GLY A 511 -24.63 6.45 -4.83
CA GLY A 511 -24.63 5.12 -4.24
C GLY A 511 -24.23 5.11 -2.77
N THR A 512 -23.34 6.00 -2.33
CA THR A 512 -22.79 5.98 -0.97
C THR A 512 -23.84 5.96 0.16
N PRO A 513 -24.83 6.86 0.22
CA PRO A 513 -25.87 6.79 1.25
C PRO A 513 -26.72 5.52 1.12
N VAL A 514 -26.89 4.98 -0.09
CA VAL A 514 -27.61 3.72 -0.31
C VAL A 514 -26.83 2.54 0.25
N GLY A 515 -25.53 2.45 -0.02
CA GLY A 515 -24.66 1.42 0.56
C GLY A 515 -24.66 1.45 2.09
N ILE A 516 -24.63 2.65 2.70
CA ILE A 516 -24.75 2.79 4.15
C ILE A 516 -26.12 2.28 4.64
N LEU A 517 -27.22 2.66 3.98
CA LEU A 517 -28.57 2.22 4.36
C LEU A 517 -28.75 0.70 4.18
N MET A 518 -28.18 0.10 3.13
CA MET A 518 -28.17 -1.35 2.93
C MET A 518 -27.42 -2.06 4.07
N ARG A 519 -26.24 -1.54 4.46
CA ARG A 519 -25.47 -2.04 5.61
C ARG A 519 -26.30 -1.94 6.89
N ARG A 520 -26.91 -0.78 7.17
CA ARG A 520 -27.77 -0.58 8.35
C ARG A 520 -28.97 -1.55 8.35
N TRP A 521 -29.59 -1.80 7.19
CA TRP A 521 -30.70 -2.75 7.07
C TRP A 521 -30.22 -4.18 7.36
N ALA A 522 -29.13 -4.62 6.72
CA ALA A 522 -28.57 -5.96 6.93
C ALA A 522 -28.22 -6.20 8.40
N PHE A 523 -27.66 -5.19 9.09
CA PHE A 523 -27.41 -5.27 10.51
C PHE A 523 -28.71 -5.32 11.33
N ALA A 524 -29.66 -4.43 11.06
CA ALA A 524 -30.93 -4.36 11.79
C ALA A 524 -31.84 -5.58 11.57
N ALA A 525 -31.76 -6.24 10.42
CA ALA A 525 -32.59 -7.39 10.06
C ALA A 525 -31.92 -8.73 10.37
N HIS A 526 -30.60 -8.83 10.18
CA HIS A 526 -29.88 -10.10 10.23
C HIS A 526 -28.68 -10.10 11.17
N GLY A 527 -28.31 -8.97 11.77
CA GLY A 527 -27.10 -8.84 12.60
C GLY A 527 -25.80 -8.96 11.80
N ILE A 528 -25.85 -8.76 10.48
CA ILE A 528 -24.69 -8.90 9.58
C ILE A 528 -24.00 -7.54 9.43
N GLU A 529 -22.71 -7.50 9.70
CA GLU A 529 -21.87 -6.37 9.34
C GLU A 529 -21.26 -6.59 7.96
N ILE A 530 -21.51 -5.66 7.05
CA ILE A 530 -21.04 -5.73 5.67
C ILE A 530 -19.92 -4.69 5.47
N PRO A 531 -18.73 -5.07 4.97
CA PRO A 531 -17.72 -4.11 4.53
C PRO A 531 -18.27 -3.22 3.42
N HIS A 532 -18.04 -1.91 3.51
CA HIS A 532 -18.56 -0.94 2.55
C HIS A 532 -17.49 0.06 2.11
N TYR A 533 -17.31 0.14 0.79
CA TYR A 533 -16.40 1.04 0.11
C TYR A 533 -17.16 1.98 -0.81
N ALA A 534 -16.69 3.22 -0.92
CA ALA A 534 -17.14 4.16 -1.94
C ALA A 534 -16.06 4.30 -3.02
N VAL A 535 -16.43 4.08 -4.28
CA VAL A 535 -15.52 4.03 -5.44
C VAL A 535 -15.92 5.05 -6.51
N SER A 536 -14.94 5.48 -7.29
CA SER A 536 -15.16 6.41 -8.40
C SER A 536 -15.50 5.68 -9.69
N ILE A 537 -16.52 6.18 -10.39
CA ILE A 537 -16.76 5.87 -11.80
C ILE A 537 -16.96 7.15 -12.58
N VAL A 538 -16.32 7.23 -13.75
CA VAL A 538 -16.39 8.39 -14.63
C VAL A 538 -16.88 7.92 -15.99
N ARG A 539 -18.03 8.41 -16.42
CA ARG A 539 -18.56 8.14 -17.76
C ARG A 539 -17.53 8.45 -18.84
N ASP A 540 -17.43 7.58 -19.84
CA ASP A 540 -16.47 7.63 -20.95
C ASP A 540 -15.00 7.38 -20.53
N ARG A 541 -14.75 7.01 -19.27
CA ARG A 541 -13.41 6.78 -18.68
C ARG A 541 -13.31 5.54 -17.79
N GLY A 542 -14.43 4.85 -17.52
CA GLY A 542 -14.48 3.67 -16.69
C GLY A 542 -14.58 3.92 -15.18
N ILE A 543 -14.66 2.81 -14.46
CA ILE A 543 -14.49 2.75 -13.00
C ILE A 543 -12.99 2.84 -12.66
N ASP A 544 -12.69 3.34 -11.46
CA ASP A 544 -11.32 3.42 -10.96
C ASP A 544 -10.69 2.02 -10.85
N SER A 545 -9.73 1.75 -11.72
CA SER A 545 -9.01 0.46 -11.78
C SER A 545 -8.12 0.21 -10.56
N VAL A 546 -7.66 1.26 -9.88
CA VAL A 546 -6.87 1.12 -8.64
C VAL A 546 -7.80 0.71 -7.50
N ALA A 547 -9.02 1.26 -7.45
CA ALA A 547 -10.04 0.84 -6.50
C ALA A 547 -10.48 -0.61 -6.73
N LEU A 548 -10.65 -1.04 -7.98
CA LEU A 548 -10.94 -2.45 -8.30
C LEU A 548 -9.82 -3.38 -7.85
N ARG A 549 -8.56 -3.02 -8.10
CA ARG A 549 -7.41 -3.82 -7.66
C ARG A 549 -7.39 -3.95 -6.14
N TYR A 550 -7.58 -2.83 -5.43
CA TYR A 550 -7.69 -2.82 -3.97
C TYR A 550 -8.79 -3.77 -3.49
N LEU A 551 -9.98 -3.73 -4.09
CA LEU A 551 -11.08 -4.64 -3.72
C LEU A 551 -10.72 -6.12 -3.97
N ALA A 552 -10.09 -6.44 -5.09
CA ALA A 552 -9.70 -7.82 -5.42
C ALA A 552 -8.54 -8.36 -4.55
N GLU A 553 -7.66 -7.49 -4.05
CA GLU A 553 -6.57 -7.85 -3.14
C GLU A 553 -7.04 -8.08 -1.70
N HIS A 554 -8.14 -7.43 -1.30
CA HIS A 554 -8.64 -7.48 0.08
C HIS A 554 -9.88 -8.37 0.26
N HIS A 555 -10.60 -8.68 -0.82
CA HIS A 555 -11.85 -9.43 -0.81
C HIS A 555 -11.95 -10.38 -2.02
N ASP A 556 -12.79 -11.41 -1.92
CA ASP A 556 -13.16 -12.18 -3.12
C ASP A 556 -13.93 -11.27 -4.08
N SER A 557 -13.36 -10.99 -5.25
CA SER A 557 -13.97 -10.12 -6.27
C SER A 557 -15.42 -10.49 -6.64
N ARG A 558 -15.80 -11.78 -6.53
CA ARG A 558 -17.16 -12.26 -6.84
C ARG A 558 -18.19 -11.91 -5.76
N SER A 559 -17.73 -11.56 -4.56
CA SER A 559 -18.57 -11.13 -3.43
C SER A 559 -18.92 -9.64 -3.47
N VAL A 560 -18.25 -8.87 -4.34
CA VAL A 560 -18.42 -7.42 -4.44
C VAL A 560 -19.71 -7.08 -5.17
N VAL A 561 -20.55 -6.27 -4.53
CA VAL A 561 -21.82 -5.77 -5.04
C VAL A 561 -21.68 -4.27 -5.29
N PHE A 562 -21.76 -3.87 -6.57
CA PHE A 562 -21.74 -2.45 -6.93
C PHE A 562 -23.08 -1.80 -6.65
N VAL A 563 -23.08 -0.64 -6.00
CA VAL A 563 -24.31 0.03 -5.54
C VAL A 563 -24.44 1.45 -6.10
N ASP A 564 -25.61 1.82 -6.64
CA ASP A 564 -25.94 3.20 -7.03
C ASP A 564 -27.31 3.68 -6.53
N GLY A 565 -27.53 4.98 -6.56
CA GLY A 565 -28.76 5.62 -6.08
C GLY A 565 -29.92 5.59 -7.05
N TRP A 566 -29.69 5.81 -8.35
CA TRP A 566 -30.76 5.76 -9.33
C TRP A 566 -30.24 5.51 -10.74
N THR A 567 -31.04 4.85 -11.58
CA THR A 567 -30.75 4.80 -13.02
C THR A 567 -31.44 5.95 -13.76
N GLY A 568 -30.69 6.60 -14.64
CA GLY A 568 -31.28 7.33 -15.76
C GLY A 568 -31.35 6.42 -16.98
N LYS A 569 -30.81 6.90 -18.10
CA LYS A 569 -30.69 6.15 -19.36
C LYS A 569 -29.62 5.03 -19.38
N GLY A 570 -29.24 4.51 -18.21
CA GLY A 570 -28.28 3.42 -18.03
C GLY A 570 -26.86 3.69 -18.54
N ALA A 571 -26.37 4.94 -18.43
CA ALA A 571 -24.99 5.26 -18.82
C ALA A 571 -23.97 4.58 -17.89
N ILE A 572 -24.20 4.66 -16.57
CA ILE A 572 -23.30 4.11 -15.54
C ILE A 572 -23.28 2.58 -15.57
N ALA A 573 -24.44 1.93 -15.69
CA ALA A 573 -24.50 0.47 -15.82
C ALA A 573 -23.67 -0.06 -17.00
N ARG A 574 -23.75 0.59 -18.17
CA ARG A 574 -22.92 0.23 -19.34
C ARG A 574 -21.44 0.49 -19.12
N GLU A 575 -21.10 1.61 -18.48
CA GLU A 575 -19.71 1.96 -18.15
C GLU A 575 -19.10 0.91 -17.22
N LEU A 576 -19.84 0.50 -16.19
CA LEU A 576 -19.43 -0.53 -15.24
C LEU A 576 -19.21 -1.88 -15.95
N THR A 577 -20.21 -2.37 -16.69
CA THR A 577 -20.09 -3.62 -17.47
C THR A 577 -18.88 -3.61 -18.41
N ALA A 578 -18.65 -2.49 -19.10
CA ALA A 578 -17.50 -2.39 -20.01
C ALA A 578 -16.17 -2.43 -19.24
N ALA A 579 -16.07 -1.66 -18.16
CA ALA A 579 -14.83 -1.57 -17.39
C ALA A 579 -14.49 -2.87 -16.66
N LEU A 580 -15.48 -3.60 -16.14
CA LEU A 580 -15.26 -4.89 -15.46
C LEU A 580 -14.88 -6.01 -16.43
N ARG A 581 -15.46 -6.04 -17.64
CA ARG A 581 -15.11 -7.03 -18.67
C ARG A 581 -13.64 -6.97 -19.06
N ASP A 582 -13.07 -5.78 -19.09
CA ASP A 582 -11.69 -5.54 -19.53
C ASP A 582 -10.69 -5.56 -18.36
N PHE A 583 -11.15 -5.77 -17.11
CA PHE A 583 -10.29 -5.76 -15.93
C PHE A 583 -9.60 -7.13 -15.72
N PRO A 584 -8.26 -7.22 -15.75
CA PRO A 584 -7.56 -8.50 -15.64
C PRO A 584 -7.44 -8.97 -14.19
N GLY A 585 -7.47 -10.30 -14.00
CA GLY A 585 -7.08 -10.94 -12.73
C GLY A 585 -8.15 -10.94 -11.62
N ALA A 586 -9.37 -10.49 -11.91
CA ALA A 586 -10.51 -10.56 -10.99
C ALA A 586 -11.81 -10.86 -11.75
N ASP A 587 -12.77 -11.48 -11.07
CA ASP A 587 -14.06 -11.92 -11.64
C ASP A 587 -15.21 -11.19 -10.93
N PHE A 588 -15.33 -9.89 -11.20
CA PHE A 588 -16.38 -9.05 -10.64
C PHE A 588 -17.72 -9.30 -11.35
N ASP A 589 -18.80 -9.36 -10.57
CA ASP A 589 -20.16 -9.36 -11.13
C ASP A 589 -20.56 -7.93 -11.55
N ASP A 590 -21.03 -7.77 -12.78
CA ASP A 590 -21.36 -6.46 -13.35
C ASP A 590 -22.80 -6.02 -13.11
N ASP A 591 -23.60 -6.80 -12.39
CA ASP A 591 -24.96 -6.43 -12.01
C ASP A 591 -24.95 -5.31 -10.95
N LEU A 592 -25.26 -4.10 -11.40
CA LEU A 592 -25.39 -2.93 -10.56
C LEU A 592 -26.67 -3.01 -9.71
N ALA A 593 -26.53 -3.08 -8.39
CA ALA A 593 -27.64 -2.94 -7.45
C ALA A 593 -28.02 -1.46 -7.31
N VAL A 594 -29.29 -1.11 -7.54
CA VAL A 594 -29.74 0.29 -7.49
C VAL A 594 -30.94 0.48 -6.59
N LEU A 595 -30.99 1.59 -5.85
CA LEU A 595 -32.16 1.91 -5.03
C LEU A 595 -33.42 2.06 -5.90
N ALA A 596 -33.32 2.83 -7.00
CA ALA A 596 -34.42 3.04 -7.94
C ALA A 596 -33.96 2.85 -9.41
N ASP A 597 -34.68 2.02 -10.17
CA ASP A 597 -34.41 1.77 -11.59
C ASP A 597 -35.59 2.14 -12.50
N PRO A 598 -35.93 3.44 -12.63
CA PRO A 598 -36.98 3.87 -13.54
C PRO A 598 -36.61 3.70 -15.03
N GLY A 599 -35.31 3.59 -15.33
CA GLY A 599 -34.82 3.41 -16.70
C GLY A 599 -34.90 1.97 -17.22
N HIS A 600 -35.21 0.99 -16.37
CA HIS A 600 -35.13 -0.44 -16.70
C HIS A 600 -33.76 -0.90 -17.19
N CYS A 601 -32.71 -0.48 -16.49
CA CYS A 601 -31.31 -0.68 -16.88
C CYS A 601 -30.52 -1.66 -15.98
N ALA A 602 -31.10 -2.08 -14.85
CA ALA A 602 -30.51 -2.96 -13.84
C ALA A 602 -31.45 -4.12 -13.50
N ARG A 603 -30.87 -5.28 -13.17
CA ARG A 603 -31.61 -6.48 -12.78
C ARG A 603 -31.93 -6.45 -11.28
N THR A 604 -31.00 -5.95 -10.48
CA THR A 604 -31.15 -5.80 -9.02
C THR A 604 -31.55 -4.38 -8.64
N TYR A 605 -32.76 -4.21 -8.12
CA TYR A 605 -33.32 -2.89 -7.81
C TYR A 605 -34.24 -2.92 -6.60
N GLY A 606 -34.35 -1.79 -5.90
CA GLY A 606 -35.31 -1.60 -4.80
C GLY A 606 -36.71 -1.23 -5.29
N THR A 607 -36.81 -0.39 -6.33
CA THR A 607 -38.09 -0.01 -6.95
C THR A 607 -37.93 0.40 -8.43
N ARG A 608 -39.03 0.33 -9.20
CA ARG A 608 -39.14 0.86 -10.56
C ARG A 608 -39.74 2.27 -10.62
N ASP A 609 -40.17 2.79 -9.49
CA ASP A 609 -40.84 4.07 -9.44
C ASP A 609 -39.88 5.24 -9.64
N ASP A 610 -40.35 6.27 -10.35
CA ASP A 610 -39.66 7.53 -10.51
C ASP A 610 -40.28 8.59 -9.61
N PHE A 611 -39.65 8.80 -8.44
CA PHE A 611 -40.03 9.80 -7.45
C PHE A 611 -38.81 10.61 -6.99
N LEU A 612 -39.05 11.74 -6.32
CA LEU A 612 -37.98 12.57 -5.80
C LEU A 612 -37.36 11.91 -4.56
N ILE A 613 -36.17 11.32 -4.73
CA ILE A 613 -35.34 10.86 -3.62
C ILE A 613 -34.72 12.09 -2.94
N ALA A 614 -34.85 12.22 -1.61
CA ALA A 614 -34.39 13.40 -0.87
C ALA A 614 -32.90 13.73 -1.09
N SER A 615 -32.05 12.71 -1.28
CA SER A 615 -30.62 12.89 -1.61
C SER A 615 -30.39 13.60 -2.96
N ALA A 616 -31.39 13.65 -3.84
CA ALA A 616 -31.29 14.34 -5.12
C ALA A 616 -31.49 15.86 -5.01
N CYS A 617 -32.09 16.35 -3.92
CA CYS A 617 -32.36 17.77 -3.69
C CYS A 617 -31.04 18.54 -3.51
N LEU A 618 -30.23 18.11 -2.56
CA LEU A 618 -29.01 18.82 -2.20
C LEU A 618 -27.80 18.26 -2.97
N ASN A 619 -26.61 18.79 -2.69
CA ASN A 619 -25.36 18.31 -3.28
C ASN A 619 -24.52 17.56 -2.23
N SER A 620 -23.29 18.01 -1.96
CA SER A 620 -22.40 17.40 -0.99
C SER A 620 -22.99 17.41 0.42
N THR A 621 -23.81 18.42 0.76
CA THR A 621 -24.51 18.56 2.05
C THR A 621 -25.53 17.46 2.37
N VAL A 622 -25.83 16.56 1.45
CA VAL A 622 -26.61 15.32 1.73
C VAL A 622 -25.86 14.06 1.28
N SER A 623 -24.60 14.20 0.86
CA SER A 623 -23.78 13.12 0.33
C SER A 623 -22.40 13.11 0.98
N GLY A 624 -22.36 13.22 2.30
CA GLY A 624 -21.16 13.07 3.12
C GLY A 624 -20.19 14.25 3.02
N LEU A 625 -20.63 15.42 2.54
CA LEU A 625 -19.79 16.57 2.19
C LEU A 625 -18.71 16.29 1.14
N VAL A 626 -18.85 15.20 0.38
CA VAL A 626 -17.90 14.83 -0.68
C VAL A 626 -18.37 15.35 -2.04
N SER A 627 -17.43 15.89 -2.81
CA SER A 627 -17.64 16.36 -4.18
C SER A 627 -17.98 15.21 -5.14
N ARG A 628 -18.17 15.54 -6.43
CA ARG A 628 -18.05 14.50 -7.46
C ARG A 628 -16.60 14.05 -7.55
N THR A 629 -16.39 12.86 -8.09
CA THR A 629 -15.04 12.36 -8.30
C THR A 629 -14.34 13.11 -9.43
N VAL A 630 -13.02 13.16 -9.32
CA VAL A 630 -12.12 13.95 -10.15
C VAL A 630 -11.09 13.01 -10.74
N LEU A 631 -11.00 13.02 -12.07
CA LEU A 631 -9.96 12.33 -12.82
C LEU A 631 -9.24 13.39 -13.64
N ASN A 632 -8.05 13.76 -13.18
CA ASN A 632 -7.22 14.81 -13.76
C ASN A 632 -5.76 14.34 -13.76
N ASP A 633 -5.17 14.18 -14.95
CA ASP A 633 -3.82 13.61 -15.13
C ASP A 633 -2.70 14.44 -14.49
N SER A 634 -2.96 15.71 -14.15
CA SER A 634 -2.00 16.56 -13.42
C SER A 634 -2.03 16.35 -11.90
N LEU A 635 -3.10 15.76 -11.38
CA LEU A 635 -3.34 15.57 -9.93
C LEU A 635 -3.38 14.10 -9.52
N ILE A 636 -3.75 13.20 -10.44
CA ILE A 636 -3.88 11.76 -10.23
C ILE A 636 -2.72 11.08 -10.94
N ARG A 637 -1.80 10.48 -10.17
CA ARG A 637 -0.63 9.76 -10.68
C ARG A 637 -0.96 8.28 -10.87
N PRO A 638 -0.15 7.51 -11.63
CA PRO A 638 -0.25 6.06 -11.63
C PRO A 638 -0.21 5.51 -10.19
N GLY A 639 -1.15 4.64 -9.86
CA GLY A 639 -1.32 4.06 -8.52
C GLY A 639 -2.17 4.89 -7.55
N ASP A 640 -2.59 6.10 -7.92
CA ASP A 640 -3.55 6.87 -7.11
C ASP A 640 -4.98 6.42 -7.42
N PHE A 641 -5.84 6.43 -6.41
CA PHE A 641 -7.28 6.49 -6.64
C PHE A 641 -7.67 7.78 -7.37
N HIS A 642 -8.80 7.77 -8.07
CA HIS A 642 -9.49 8.97 -8.51
C HIS A 642 -9.74 9.89 -7.31
N GLY A 643 -9.68 11.20 -7.53
CA GLY A 643 -9.76 12.18 -6.45
C GLY A 643 -11.17 12.59 -6.08
N ALA A 644 -11.34 13.19 -4.92
CA ALA A 644 -12.52 13.97 -4.55
C ALA A 644 -12.15 15.01 -3.48
N LYS A 645 -13.02 16.00 -3.29
CA LYS A 645 -12.87 17.07 -2.30
C LYS A 645 -13.89 16.90 -1.18
N TYR A 646 -13.42 17.03 0.05
CA TYR A 646 -14.24 17.10 1.25
C TYR A 646 -14.49 18.58 1.61
N TYR A 647 -15.76 18.97 1.62
CA TYR A 647 -16.19 20.34 1.90
C TYR A 647 -16.42 20.56 3.40
N ALA A 648 -15.36 20.50 4.21
CA ALA A 648 -15.43 20.69 5.65
C ALA A 648 -16.11 22.02 6.07
N ASP A 649 -15.92 23.08 5.29
CA ASP A 649 -16.54 24.40 5.53
C ASP A 649 -18.07 24.40 5.46
N LEU A 650 -18.67 23.38 4.85
CA LEU A 650 -20.12 23.23 4.71
C LEU A 650 -20.74 22.36 5.81
N ALA A 651 -19.96 21.96 6.82
CA ALA A 651 -20.44 21.17 7.96
C ALA A 651 -21.69 21.75 8.67
N PRO A 652 -21.87 23.07 8.83
CA PRO A 652 -23.09 23.62 9.43
C PRO A 652 -24.38 23.32 8.66
N ASP A 653 -24.26 23.01 7.36
CA ASP A 653 -25.38 22.75 6.46
C ASP A 653 -25.52 21.26 6.09
N ASP A 654 -24.73 20.40 6.74
CA ASP A 654 -24.71 18.97 6.46
C ASP A 654 -25.91 18.24 7.07
N VAL A 655 -26.71 17.62 6.21
CA VAL A 655 -27.87 16.79 6.55
C VAL A 655 -27.68 15.33 6.12
N SER A 656 -26.45 14.92 5.78
CA SER A 656 -26.15 13.56 5.30
C SER A 656 -26.55 12.50 6.34
N ARG A 657 -26.19 12.70 7.62
CA ARG A 657 -26.60 11.79 8.71
C ARG A 657 -28.09 11.88 9.01
N HIS A 658 -28.67 13.07 8.95
CA HIS A 658 -30.12 13.27 9.15
C HIS A 658 -30.96 12.48 8.13
N LEU A 659 -30.56 12.47 6.85
CA LEU A 659 -31.17 11.61 5.83
C LEU A 659 -31.09 10.13 6.22
N LEU A 660 -29.90 9.65 6.58
CA LEU A 660 -29.69 8.24 6.92
C LEU A 660 -30.53 7.82 8.13
N ASP A 661 -30.54 8.65 9.18
CA ASP A 661 -31.24 8.38 10.43
C ASP A 661 -32.76 8.41 10.24
N ALA A 662 -33.28 9.37 9.47
CA ALA A 662 -34.70 9.46 9.17
C ALA A 662 -35.23 8.25 8.38
N VAL A 663 -34.42 7.70 7.46
CA VAL A 663 -34.78 6.48 6.71
C VAL A 663 -34.62 5.24 7.60
N THR A 664 -33.51 5.14 8.35
CA THR A 664 -33.25 4.02 9.27
C THR A 664 -34.36 3.88 10.32
N ALA A 665 -34.87 5.00 10.83
CA ALA A 665 -35.97 5.02 11.81
C ALA A 665 -37.28 4.41 11.29
N ARG A 666 -37.41 4.18 9.97
CA ARG A 666 -38.58 3.53 9.35
C ARG A 666 -38.41 2.03 9.14
N PHE A 667 -37.23 1.45 9.40
CA PHE A 667 -36.96 0.06 9.06
C PHE A 667 -37.95 -0.91 9.71
N ASP A 668 -38.24 -0.75 11.00
CA ASP A 668 -39.19 -1.62 11.70
C ASP A 668 -40.64 -1.44 11.19
N ASP A 669 -41.02 -0.23 10.78
CA ASP A 669 -42.35 0.07 10.26
C ASP A 669 -42.63 -0.65 8.92
N VAL A 670 -41.59 -0.95 8.13
CA VAL A 670 -41.73 -1.40 6.73
C VAL A 670 -41.34 -2.86 6.49
N ARG A 671 -40.96 -3.62 7.52
CA ARG A 671 -40.44 -5.00 7.37
C ARG A 671 -41.39 -5.93 6.60
N ASP A 672 -42.68 -5.88 6.93
CA ASP A 672 -43.69 -6.73 6.30
C ASP A 672 -43.87 -6.35 4.81
N GLU A 673 -43.92 -5.05 4.51
CA GLU A 673 -44.00 -4.53 3.13
C GLU A 673 -42.76 -4.91 2.30
N VAL A 674 -41.57 -4.86 2.91
CA VAL A 674 -40.33 -5.32 2.26
C VAL A 674 -40.41 -6.81 1.94
N ALA A 675 -40.84 -7.66 2.87
CA ALA A 675 -40.95 -9.10 2.63
C ALA A 675 -41.92 -9.44 1.47
N GLU A 676 -43.05 -8.75 1.40
CA GLU A 676 -44.01 -8.87 0.29
C GLU A 676 -43.40 -8.38 -1.04
N THR A 677 -42.74 -7.23 -1.01
CA THR A 677 -42.11 -6.62 -2.20
C THR A 677 -40.99 -7.51 -2.74
N VAL A 678 -40.11 -8.02 -1.89
CA VAL A 678 -39.03 -8.95 -2.25
C VAL A 678 -39.58 -10.20 -2.91
N SER A 679 -40.63 -10.79 -2.33
CA SER A 679 -41.29 -11.97 -2.90
C SER A 679 -41.83 -11.69 -4.31
N SER A 680 -42.44 -10.52 -4.53
CA SER A 680 -42.93 -10.09 -5.84
C SER A 680 -41.78 -9.84 -6.83
N VAL A 681 -40.72 -9.16 -6.39
CA VAL A 681 -39.56 -8.81 -7.23
C VAL A 681 -38.81 -10.07 -7.67
N LEU A 682 -38.54 -11.01 -6.77
CA LEU A 682 -37.85 -12.27 -7.08
C LEU A 682 -38.66 -13.18 -8.01
N ALA A 683 -40.00 -13.13 -7.94
CA ALA A 683 -40.88 -13.88 -8.83
C ALA A 683 -41.08 -13.22 -10.22
N SER A 684 -40.68 -11.96 -10.40
CA SER A 684 -40.85 -11.21 -11.64
C SER A 684 -39.72 -11.45 -12.66
N ASP A 685 -39.99 -11.16 -13.94
CA ASP A 685 -38.93 -11.04 -14.94
C ASP A 685 -38.19 -9.70 -14.74
N ARG A 686 -36.93 -9.80 -14.30
CA ARG A 686 -36.06 -8.65 -14.01
C ARG A 686 -35.07 -8.35 -15.13
N THR A 687 -35.23 -8.95 -16.31
CA THR A 687 -34.35 -8.69 -17.46
C THR A 687 -34.36 -7.20 -17.83
N PRO A 688 -33.20 -6.51 -17.86
CA PRO A 688 -33.13 -5.11 -18.25
C PRO A 688 -33.67 -4.89 -19.67
N THR A 689 -34.67 -4.01 -19.81
CA THR A 689 -35.32 -3.72 -21.11
C THR A 689 -34.78 -2.46 -21.77
N TRP A 690 -34.05 -1.62 -21.03
CA TRP A 690 -33.51 -0.34 -21.48
C TRP A 690 -34.56 0.63 -22.01
N SER A 691 -35.81 0.50 -21.53
CA SER A 691 -36.95 1.33 -21.95
C SER A 691 -36.69 2.83 -21.76
N GLY A 692 -35.93 3.19 -20.72
CA GLY A 692 -35.52 4.56 -20.46
C GLY A 692 -34.67 5.16 -21.58
N TRP A 693 -33.79 4.39 -22.21
CA TRP A 693 -32.98 4.86 -23.35
C TRP A 693 -33.87 5.08 -24.58
N ALA A 694 -34.76 4.13 -24.88
CA ALA A 694 -35.69 4.24 -26.00
C ALA A 694 -36.60 5.47 -25.87
N SER A 695 -37.11 5.75 -24.66
CA SER A 695 -37.94 6.92 -24.39
C SER A 695 -37.17 8.23 -24.55
N VAL A 696 -35.92 8.30 -24.07
CA VAL A 696 -35.05 9.47 -24.26
C VAL A 696 -34.76 9.73 -25.75
N GLU A 697 -34.52 8.69 -26.55
CA GLU A 697 -34.27 8.83 -27.98
C GLU A 697 -35.53 9.27 -28.74
N LYS A 698 -36.71 8.76 -28.39
CA LYS A 698 -38.00 9.22 -28.93
C LYS A 698 -38.19 10.71 -28.69
N VAL A 699 -38.02 11.15 -27.44
CA VAL A 699 -38.12 12.57 -27.05
C VAL A 699 -37.08 13.42 -27.78
N ARG A 700 -35.84 12.94 -27.90
CA ARG A 700 -34.80 13.66 -28.64
C ARG A 700 -35.23 13.94 -30.09
N GLN A 701 -35.77 12.93 -30.78
CA GLN A 701 -36.20 13.04 -32.17
C GLN A 701 -37.43 13.95 -32.32
N GLU A 702 -38.45 13.75 -31.49
CA GLU A 702 -39.71 14.50 -31.55
C GLU A 702 -39.53 16.00 -31.28
N TYR A 703 -38.63 16.34 -30.36
CA TYR A 703 -38.37 17.73 -29.97
C TYR A 703 -37.14 18.35 -30.65
N GLY A 704 -36.55 17.67 -31.65
CA GLY A 704 -35.44 18.21 -32.46
C GLY A 704 -34.15 18.48 -31.67
N ILE A 705 -33.87 17.68 -30.64
CA ILE A 705 -32.71 17.87 -29.77
C ILE A 705 -31.46 17.25 -30.40
N SER A 706 -30.36 18.00 -30.42
CA SER A 706 -29.12 17.59 -31.11
C SER A 706 -28.45 16.36 -30.51
N HIS A 707 -28.58 16.13 -29.20
CA HIS A 707 -27.95 15.02 -28.50
C HIS A 707 -28.79 14.52 -27.32
N VAL A 708 -28.80 13.21 -27.07
CA VAL A 708 -29.44 12.55 -25.90
C VAL A 708 -28.96 13.06 -24.54
N ASN A 709 -27.92 13.89 -24.48
CA ASN A 709 -27.38 14.43 -23.22
C ASN A 709 -28.17 15.65 -22.73
N PHE A 710 -28.94 16.27 -23.62
CA PHE A 710 -29.82 17.41 -23.32
C PHE A 710 -31.24 16.99 -22.92
N VAL A 711 -31.55 15.68 -22.98
CA VAL A 711 -32.74 15.09 -22.38
C VAL A 711 -32.35 14.54 -21.02
N LYS A 712 -32.95 15.05 -19.95
CA LYS A 712 -32.65 14.71 -18.56
C LYS A 712 -33.84 14.00 -17.93
N PRO A 713 -33.86 12.65 -17.99
CA PRO A 713 -35.00 11.87 -17.55
C PRO A 713 -35.02 11.70 -16.02
N GLY A 714 -36.21 11.68 -15.46
CA GLY A 714 -36.44 11.43 -14.04
C GLY A 714 -36.77 12.68 -13.25
N VAL A 715 -37.47 12.51 -12.12
CA VAL A 715 -37.87 13.60 -11.23
C VAL A 715 -36.66 14.35 -10.66
N GLY A 716 -35.65 13.61 -10.20
CA GLY A 716 -34.41 14.20 -9.64
C GLY A 716 -33.61 15.01 -10.67
N GLU A 717 -33.40 14.47 -11.86
CA GLU A 717 -32.67 15.16 -12.93
C GLU A 717 -33.43 16.37 -13.48
N THR A 718 -34.75 16.28 -13.62
CA THR A 718 -35.59 17.42 -14.02
C THR A 718 -35.53 18.54 -12.98
N THR A 719 -35.56 18.20 -11.69
CA THR A 719 -35.37 19.16 -10.59
C THR A 719 -34.02 19.87 -10.71
N ARG A 720 -32.93 19.13 -10.98
CA ARG A 720 -31.59 19.73 -11.18
C ARG A 720 -31.51 20.61 -12.41
N VAL A 721 -32.19 20.27 -13.51
CA VAL A 721 -32.29 21.12 -14.70
C VAL A 721 -32.96 22.44 -14.35
N LEU A 722 -34.10 22.38 -13.66
CA LEU A 722 -34.85 23.55 -13.23
C LEU A 722 -34.10 24.41 -12.21
N LEU A 723 -33.15 23.87 -11.47
CA LEU A 723 -32.40 24.66 -10.48
C LEU A 723 -31.05 25.19 -11.00
N ARG A 724 -30.39 24.44 -11.88
CA ARG A 724 -28.94 24.59 -12.12
C ARG A 724 -28.56 24.67 -13.59
N ARG A 725 -29.53 24.65 -14.50
CA ARG A 725 -29.33 24.73 -15.96
C ARG A 725 -30.25 25.80 -16.55
N VAL A 726 -30.16 25.95 -17.87
CA VAL A 726 -31.08 26.74 -18.70
C VAL A 726 -32.13 25.78 -19.28
N PRO A 727 -33.24 25.53 -18.57
CA PRO A 727 -34.34 24.70 -19.06
C PRO A 727 -34.98 25.33 -20.29
N TRP A 728 -35.26 24.52 -21.31
CA TRP A 728 -36.09 24.91 -22.44
C TRP A 728 -37.55 24.52 -22.20
N ARG A 729 -37.78 23.31 -21.69
CA ARG A 729 -39.11 22.72 -21.55
C ARG A 729 -39.07 21.55 -20.57
N VAL A 730 -40.18 21.28 -19.91
CA VAL A 730 -40.37 20.09 -19.06
C VAL A 730 -41.48 19.24 -19.63
N LEU A 731 -41.26 17.93 -19.69
CA LEU A 731 -42.26 16.95 -20.08
C LEU A 731 -42.72 16.20 -18.84
N VAL A 732 -44.02 16.05 -18.63
CA VAL A 732 -44.60 15.28 -17.54
C VAL A 732 -45.50 14.18 -18.09
N ARG A 733 -45.47 12.99 -17.48
CA ARG A 733 -46.32 11.86 -17.87
C ARG A 733 -47.80 12.15 -17.60
N ASP A 734 -48.07 12.78 -16.47
CA ASP A 734 -49.41 13.15 -16.00
C ASP A 734 -49.38 14.60 -15.50
N ALA A 735 -50.34 15.40 -15.95
CA ALA A 735 -50.48 16.81 -15.57
C ALA A 735 -50.59 17.02 -14.06
N ASN A 736 -51.20 16.08 -13.33
CA ASN A 736 -51.63 16.23 -11.93
C ASN A 736 -50.95 15.24 -10.97
N ALA A 737 -49.97 14.46 -11.42
CA ALA A 737 -49.24 13.55 -10.53
C ALA A 737 -48.71 14.30 -9.29
N PRO A 738 -48.86 13.73 -8.07
CA PRO A 738 -48.26 14.29 -6.86
C PRO A 738 -46.74 14.48 -7.00
N GLU A 739 -46.04 13.55 -7.64
CA GLU A 739 -44.59 13.56 -7.87
C GLU A 739 -44.12 14.72 -8.74
N HIS A 740 -45.02 15.37 -9.47
CA HIS A 740 -44.72 16.53 -10.32
C HIS A 740 -44.99 17.87 -9.63
N GLN A 741 -45.50 17.88 -8.39
CA GLN A 741 -45.91 19.12 -7.72
C GLN A 741 -44.77 20.14 -7.63
N HIS A 742 -43.59 19.72 -7.13
CA HIS A 742 -42.43 20.62 -7.05
C HIS A 742 -41.88 20.96 -8.44
N ILE A 743 -41.94 20.05 -9.40
CA ILE A 743 -41.52 20.30 -10.79
C ILE A 743 -42.36 21.42 -11.41
N ARG A 744 -43.69 21.36 -11.28
CA ARG A 744 -44.61 22.39 -11.78
C ARG A 744 -44.34 23.73 -11.11
N MET A 745 -44.18 23.75 -9.78
CA MET A 745 -43.86 24.96 -9.02
C MET A 745 -42.56 25.61 -9.49
N LEU A 746 -41.49 24.82 -9.67
CA LEU A 746 -40.19 25.31 -10.15
C LEU A 746 -40.24 25.77 -11.61
N ALA A 747 -40.98 25.07 -12.46
CA ALA A 747 -41.17 25.43 -13.86
C ALA A 747 -41.93 26.76 -13.99
N GLU A 748 -43.02 26.93 -13.23
CA GLU A 748 -43.79 28.18 -13.18
C GLU A 748 -42.93 29.36 -12.71
N ALA A 749 -42.17 29.18 -11.62
CA ALA A 749 -41.28 30.21 -11.09
C ALA A 749 -40.20 30.66 -12.09
N ARG A 750 -39.80 29.79 -13.03
CA ARG A 750 -38.79 30.08 -14.05
C ARG A 750 -39.37 30.36 -15.45
N GLY A 751 -40.69 30.38 -15.58
CA GLY A 751 -41.37 30.59 -16.87
C GLY A 751 -41.10 29.48 -17.89
N VAL A 752 -40.84 28.25 -17.44
CA VAL A 752 -40.54 27.10 -18.29
C VAL A 752 -41.84 26.37 -18.66
N PRO A 753 -42.14 26.15 -19.96
CA PRO A 753 -43.34 25.43 -20.36
C PRO A 753 -43.30 23.96 -19.92
N VAL A 754 -44.46 23.46 -19.48
CA VAL A 754 -44.68 22.06 -19.08
C VAL A 754 -45.66 21.40 -20.03
N ASP A 755 -45.22 20.38 -20.76
CA ASP A 755 -46.04 19.60 -21.69
C ASP A 755 -46.38 18.23 -21.11
N VAL A 756 -47.58 17.73 -21.40
CA VAL A 756 -48.02 16.39 -20.98
C VAL A 756 -47.72 15.37 -22.09
N VAL A 757 -46.92 14.36 -21.78
CA VAL A 757 -46.53 13.28 -22.69
C VAL A 757 -46.80 11.93 -22.00
N PRO A 758 -47.96 11.30 -22.21
CA PRO A 758 -48.39 10.10 -21.45
C PRO A 758 -47.47 8.88 -21.59
N ASP A 759 -46.75 8.75 -22.71
CA ASP A 759 -45.93 7.57 -23.04
C ASP A 759 -44.48 7.66 -22.54
N LEU A 760 -44.17 8.53 -21.58
CA LEU A 760 -42.81 8.65 -21.05
C LEU A 760 -42.44 7.44 -20.19
N ALA A 761 -41.24 6.88 -20.38
CA ALA A 761 -40.71 5.83 -19.48
C ALA A 761 -40.41 6.34 -18.07
N TYR A 762 -40.33 7.67 -17.89
CA TYR A 762 -40.13 8.35 -16.61
C TYR A 762 -41.36 9.18 -16.25
N SER A 763 -41.50 9.56 -14.98
CA SER A 763 -42.55 10.45 -14.51
C SER A 763 -42.42 11.83 -15.18
N CYS A 764 -41.20 12.35 -15.29
CA CYS A 764 -40.93 13.58 -16.05
C CYS A 764 -39.55 13.61 -16.72
N MET A 765 -39.35 14.53 -17.66
CA MET A 765 -38.05 14.82 -18.28
C MET A 765 -37.82 16.32 -18.44
N GLY A 766 -36.63 16.80 -18.08
CA GLY A 766 -36.16 18.15 -18.35
C GLY A 766 -35.42 18.23 -19.69
N LEU A 767 -35.77 19.20 -20.54
CA LEU A 767 -35.10 19.45 -21.81
C LEU A 767 -34.24 20.71 -21.70
N ILE A 768 -32.99 20.62 -22.18
CA ILE A 768 -32.01 21.73 -22.15
C ILE A 768 -31.84 22.27 -23.57
N LYS A 769 -31.74 23.61 -23.72
CA LYS A 769 -31.44 24.26 -25.02
C LYS A 769 -29.93 24.19 -25.31
N ASN A 770 -29.55 23.89 -26.55
CA ASN A 770 -28.18 24.11 -27.00
C ASN A 770 -27.98 25.63 -27.20
N VAL A 771 -27.06 26.24 -26.48
CA VAL A 771 -26.75 27.67 -26.65
C VAL A 771 -25.72 27.78 -27.77
N SER A 772 -26.16 27.68 -29.02
CA SER A 772 -25.36 28.14 -30.15
C SER A 772 -25.34 29.67 -30.16
N THR A 773 -24.18 30.25 -30.48
CA THR A 773 -23.76 31.65 -30.40
C THR A 773 -24.61 32.73 -31.10
N GLU A 774 -25.85 32.46 -31.49
CA GLU A 774 -26.71 33.43 -32.21
C GLU A 774 -27.82 34.07 -31.35
N ASP A 775 -28.11 33.56 -30.14
CA ASP A 775 -29.20 34.09 -29.29
C ASP A 775 -28.76 35.18 -28.29
N ALA A 776 -27.54 35.71 -28.41
CA ALA A 776 -27.08 36.88 -27.66
C ALA A 776 -27.14 38.15 -28.53
N SER A 777 -28.36 38.58 -28.86
CA SER A 777 -28.63 39.89 -29.48
C SER A 777 -29.75 40.61 -28.74
#